data_AF-R5B1L3-F1
#
_entry.id   AF-R5B1L3-F1
#
_cell.length_a   1.000
_cell.length_b   1.000
_cell.length_c   1.000
_cell.angle_alpha   90.00
_cell.angle_beta   90.00
_cell.angle_gamma   90.00
#
_symmetry.space_group_name_H-M   'P 1'
#
loop_
_entity.id
_entity.type
_entity.pdbx_description
1 polymer ?
#
loop_
_entity_poly.entity_id
_entity_poly.type
_entity_poly.pdbx_seq_one_letter_code
_entity_poly.pdbx_strand_id
1 'polypeptide(L)'
;MSAEFPYIDVAVRYDHGGSMVTMFTCPQGAAARIPAIDGRNIAEQFANFSTGYVISQRQNKLVFTLLHADAPNAPVLAVTVSIDSDVLLPGRLIVKLLAELSSQLGETDRLSEPTVNHLIRAIGFPVAPLRRPCAAPAADRSGICYRTYVSPTELNRILTFPRQPQYSDYTDIVVVPATIVALNSSLPRLQGLPEALLAVVCPKNVTAATDTAPANKPLTITYSMPHFQSVDITFTPDEPNCYATIQGPALVVKDALHAGIDFRSLPCKCEVSMPDGTPVRQFSVTVNGHPADMDGDKIIFRSTDFHPSGVASLSISSTNFISTTRSITPAQISPDTPLQFTLEQEESSVLLRLNFSDSRVIEQRIAVGKSSPEYCQLRAGNFHGFRAHRLASPGGETYNVDMTSPVKQETPSQPARQEVAEVKHKPESQKPEPQKTEPQKPMPQKPVQPEIVDFSDSDDDTSDSQPEKPKTKRILTIVGFILAVAVAAALVWYLPKAIGSSSPDDDTVDTAATTLTERVDTVTPAQPVADEDTTPKVDTPVQTAAPEDEAADLAYLNNSGVWERSKLKSDKYRALYDAITEGNINAIASNEYFATPGRATNASAIKVVDAAWSSIGTGTQKANERELKKMQKAGRIDLAELYDNLARFRDKETNKTPRPGTK
;
A
#
# COMPACT_ATOMS: atom_id res chain seq x y z
N MET A 1 -27.08 16.41 -25.21
CA MET A 1 -25.87 15.63 -24.87
C MET A 1 -25.28 16.25 -23.62
N SER A 2 -24.87 15.46 -22.63
CA SER A 2 -24.11 15.99 -21.49
C SER A 2 -22.71 16.38 -21.96
N ALA A 3 -22.16 17.49 -21.46
CA ALA A 3 -20.77 17.85 -21.73
C ALA A 3 -19.83 16.80 -21.12
N GLU A 4 -18.73 16.46 -21.81
CA GLU A 4 -17.76 15.45 -21.36
C GLU A 4 -17.05 15.87 -20.07
N PHE A 5 -16.78 17.16 -19.92
CA PHE A 5 -16.19 17.77 -18.73
C PHE A 5 -17.15 18.80 -18.13
N PRO A 6 -18.28 18.38 -17.52
CA PRO A 6 -19.38 19.26 -17.14
C PRO A 6 -19.02 20.26 -16.03
N TYR A 7 -17.87 20.05 -15.38
CA TYR A 7 -17.36 20.86 -14.30
C TYR A 7 -16.42 21.98 -14.78
N ILE A 8 -16.00 21.98 -16.05
CA ILE A 8 -15.12 22.98 -16.65
C ILE A 8 -15.94 23.89 -17.56
N ASP A 9 -15.89 25.19 -17.28
CA ASP A 9 -16.39 26.27 -18.12
C ASP A 9 -15.19 27.09 -18.62
N VAL A 10 -15.11 27.38 -19.92
CA VAL A 10 -14.07 28.22 -20.54
C VAL A 10 -14.70 29.46 -21.16
N ALA A 11 -14.08 30.62 -20.98
CA ALA A 11 -14.41 31.85 -21.71
C ALA A 11 -13.16 32.62 -22.10
N VAL A 12 -13.21 33.28 -23.25
CA VAL A 12 -12.16 34.18 -23.74
C VAL A 12 -12.77 35.55 -23.95
N ARG A 13 -12.13 36.56 -23.36
CA ARG A 13 -12.55 37.96 -23.44
C ARG A 13 -11.38 38.83 -23.87
N TYR A 14 -11.68 39.97 -24.48
CA TYR A 14 -10.70 40.93 -24.96
C TYR A 14 -11.19 42.35 -24.65
N ASP A 15 -10.28 43.24 -24.23
CA ASP A 15 -10.62 44.65 -24.02
C ASP A 15 -10.93 45.34 -25.35
N HIS A 16 -12.19 45.75 -25.53
CA HIS A 16 -12.60 46.59 -26.64
C HIS A 16 -13.13 47.93 -26.11
N GLY A 17 -12.24 48.91 -26.00
CA GLY A 17 -12.60 50.29 -25.65
C GLY A 17 -12.88 50.52 -24.16
N GLY A 18 -12.27 49.75 -23.26
CA GLY A 18 -12.51 49.82 -21.82
C GLY A 18 -13.59 48.87 -21.32
N SER A 19 -13.90 47.81 -22.07
CA SER A 19 -14.90 46.81 -21.71
C SER A 19 -14.50 45.42 -22.24
N MET A 20 -14.64 44.41 -21.38
CA MET A 20 -14.27 43.02 -21.68
C MET A 20 -15.33 42.32 -22.53
N VAL A 21 -15.16 42.37 -23.84
CA VAL A 21 -16.06 41.71 -24.80
C VAL A 21 -15.73 40.22 -24.87
N THR A 22 -16.76 39.37 -24.81
CA THR A 22 -16.57 37.91 -24.88
C THR A 22 -16.45 37.45 -26.34
N MET A 23 -15.30 36.89 -26.69
CA MET A 23 -15.01 36.35 -28.02
C MET A 23 -15.46 34.89 -28.18
N PHE A 24 -15.33 34.09 -27.12
CA PHE A 24 -15.59 32.65 -27.15
C PHE A 24 -16.04 32.12 -25.78
N THR A 25 -16.87 31.07 -25.79
CA THR A 25 -17.30 30.32 -24.59
C THR A 25 -17.44 28.82 -24.90
N CYS A 26 -17.02 27.97 -23.97
CA CYS A 26 -17.24 26.52 -24.03
C CYS A 26 -17.65 25.98 -22.64
N PRO A 27 -18.76 25.23 -22.51
CA PRO A 27 -19.79 25.03 -23.53
C PRO A 27 -20.57 26.34 -23.79
N GLN A 28 -21.48 26.35 -24.78
CA GLN A 28 -22.31 27.52 -25.05
C GLN A 28 -23.04 28.03 -23.79
N GLY A 29 -23.09 29.35 -23.62
CA GLY A 29 -23.67 30.00 -22.44
C GLY A 29 -22.78 30.03 -21.20
N ALA A 30 -21.55 29.51 -21.24
CA ALA A 30 -20.60 29.58 -20.11
C ALA A 30 -20.29 31.02 -19.66
N ALA A 31 -20.38 32.02 -20.54
CA ALA A 31 -20.21 33.44 -20.16
C ALA A 31 -21.15 33.94 -19.06
N ALA A 32 -22.34 33.34 -18.91
CA ALA A 32 -23.27 33.68 -17.83
C ALA A 32 -22.88 33.05 -16.48
N ARG A 33 -22.07 31.98 -16.50
CA ARG A 33 -21.55 31.28 -15.31
C ARG A 33 -20.15 31.74 -14.91
N ILE A 34 -19.38 32.28 -15.85
CA ILE A 34 -18.03 32.79 -15.63
C ILE A 34 -18.11 34.31 -15.42
N PRO A 35 -17.78 34.85 -14.24
CA PRO A 35 -17.74 36.30 -14.03
C PRO A 35 -16.73 36.98 -14.96
N ALA A 36 -16.99 38.23 -15.34
CA ALA A 36 -16.03 39.04 -16.07
C ALA A 36 -14.94 39.53 -15.11
N ILE A 37 -13.69 39.13 -15.37
CA ILE A 37 -12.51 39.69 -14.70
C ILE A 37 -12.12 40.96 -15.47
N ASP A 38 -12.01 42.09 -14.77
CA ASP A 38 -11.54 43.35 -15.34
C ASP A 38 -10.01 43.32 -15.48
N GLY A 39 -9.55 42.58 -16.50
CA GLY A 39 -8.14 42.40 -16.81
C GLY A 39 -7.40 43.70 -17.12
N ARG A 40 -8.11 44.75 -17.56
CA ARG A 40 -7.54 46.06 -17.86
C ARG A 40 -7.18 46.81 -16.58
N ASN A 41 -8.14 46.95 -15.67
CA ASN A 41 -7.92 47.57 -14.36
C ASN A 41 -6.83 46.83 -13.57
N ILE A 42 -6.81 45.49 -13.65
CA ILE A 42 -5.73 44.68 -13.07
C ILE A 42 -4.38 45.01 -13.72
N ALA A 43 -4.27 45.07 -15.05
CA ALA A 43 -3.01 45.36 -15.74
C ALA A 43 -2.49 46.78 -15.47
N GLU A 44 -3.37 47.78 -15.43
CA GLU A 44 -3.04 49.19 -15.14
C GLU A 44 -2.46 49.41 -13.71
N GLN A 45 -2.62 48.45 -12.80
CA GLN A 45 -2.01 48.48 -11.46
C GLN A 45 -0.52 48.08 -11.45
N PHE A 46 0.06 47.64 -12.57
CA PHE A 46 1.44 47.15 -12.64
C PHE A 46 2.27 47.79 -13.76
N ALA A 47 3.54 48.06 -13.45
CA ALA A 47 4.53 48.54 -14.40
C ALA A 47 4.97 47.41 -15.32
N ASN A 48 5.02 47.67 -16.62
CA ASN A 48 5.44 46.72 -17.65
C ASN A 48 4.64 45.41 -17.64
N PHE A 49 3.33 45.48 -17.37
CA PHE A 49 2.46 44.31 -17.43
C PHE A 49 2.43 43.71 -18.84
N SER A 50 2.77 42.42 -18.94
CA SER A 50 2.72 41.64 -20.18
C SER A 50 1.97 40.31 -20.00
N THR A 51 2.12 39.65 -18.86
CA THR A 51 1.40 38.42 -18.54
C THR A 51 1.24 38.26 -17.02
N GLY A 52 0.05 37.82 -16.60
CA GLY A 52 -0.25 37.48 -15.22
C GLY A 52 -1.45 36.54 -15.13
N TYR A 53 -1.62 35.92 -13.97
CA TYR A 53 -2.76 35.05 -13.68
C TYR A 53 -3.63 35.69 -12.59
N VAL A 54 -4.92 35.40 -12.60
CA VAL A 54 -5.87 35.83 -11.56
C VAL A 54 -6.57 34.58 -11.03
N ILE A 55 -6.59 34.43 -9.70
CA ILE A 55 -7.35 33.39 -9.00
C ILE A 55 -8.52 34.09 -8.29
N SER A 56 -9.74 33.64 -8.55
CA SER A 56 -10.96 34.22 -7.95
C SER A 56 -11.91 33.12 -7.50
N GLN A 57 -12.47 33.23 -6.30
CA GLN A 57 -13.53 32.31 -5.83
C GLN A 57 -14.87 33.02 -5.86
N ARG A 58 -15.80 32.53 -6.68
CA ARG A 58 -17.05 33.24 -7.01
C ARG A 58 -18.20 32.24 -7.00
N GLN A 59 -19.16 32.40 -6.09
CA GLN A 59 -20.24 31.43 -5.85
C GLN A 59 -19.67 30.00 -5.68
N ASN A 60 -20.20 29.02 -6.42
CA ASN A 60 -19.76 27.62 -6.42
C ASN A 60 -18.68 27.33 -7.48
N LYS A 61 -17.99 28.36 -7.99
CA LYS A 61 -16.89 28.22 -8.97
C LYS A 61 -15.57 28.76 -8.42
N LEU A 62 -14.49 28.13 -8.85
CA LEU A 62 -13.14 28.63 -8.74
C LEU A 62 -12.64 29.00 -10.14
N VAL A 63 -12.25 30.26 -10.30
CA VAL A 63 -11.95 30.89 -11.59
C VAL A 63 -10.46 31.18 -11.67
N PHE A 64 -9.85 30.80 -12.79
CA PHE A 64 -8.47 31.06 -13.13
C PHE A 64 -8.44 31.80 -14.47
N THR A 65 -7.90 33.01 -14.49
CA THR A 65 -7.78 33.82 -15.71
C THR A 65 -6.32 34.10 -16.01
N LEU A 66 -5.87 33.74 -17.21
CA LEU A 66 -4.63 34.25 -17.80
C LEU A 66 -4.93 35.59 -18.48
N LEU A 67 -4.21 36.61 -18.06
CA LEU A 67 -4.19 37.94 -18.67
C LEU A 67 -2.92 38.09 -19.50
N HIS A 68 -3.06 38.52 -20.75
CA HIS A 68 -1.95 38.80 -21.67
C HIS A 68 -2.14 40.18 -22.31
N ALA A 69 -1.03 40.92 -22.46
CA ALA A 69 -0.99 42.22 -23.12
C ALA A 69 0.28 42.33 -23.95
N ASP A 70 0.14 42.67 -25.25
CA ASP A 70 1.27 42.74 -26.19
C ASP A 70 2.28 43.85 -25.83
N ALA A 71 1.80 44.90 -25.16
CA ALA A 71 2.59 46.03 -24.67
C ALA A 71 1.94 46.66 -23.43
N PRO A 72 2.68 47.46 -22.63
CA PRO A 72 2.09 48.21 -21.53
C PRO A 72 0.97 49.14 -22.02
N ASN A 73 -0.19 49.10 -21.35
CA ASN A 73 -1.43 49.79 -21.73
C ASN A 73 -2.06 49.35 -23.07
N ALA A 74 -1.64 48.23 -23.66
CA ALA A 74 -2.36 47.60 -24.77
C ALA A 74 -3.67 46.95 -24.28
N PRO A 75 -4.63 46.69 -25.18
CA PRO A 75 -5.79 45.86 -24.88
C PRO A 75 -5.38 44.51 -24.27
N VAL A 76 -6.09 44.10 -23.22
CA VAL A 76 -5.79 42.86 -22.50
C VAL A 76 -6.66 41.72 -23.00
N LEU A 77 -6.01 40.61 -23.40
CA LEU A 77 -6.66 39.32 -23.63
C LEU A 77 -6.81 38.59 -22.28
N ALA A 78 -8.02 38.10 -22.00
CA ALA A 78 -8.36 37.38 -20.78
C ALA A 78 -8.90 35.98 -21.11
N VAL A 79 -8.04 34.97 -21.05
CA VAL A 79 -8.40 33.55 -21.20
C VAL A 79 -8.77 33.00 -19.83
N THR A 80 -10.00 32.52 -19.66
CA THR A 80 -10.55 32.13 -18.35
C THR A 80 -11.00 30.67 -18.35
N VAL A 81 -10.53 29.92 -17.34
CA VAL A 81 -10.97 28.57 -17.00
C VAL A 81 -11.64 28.62 -15.63
N SER A 82 -12.89 28.16 -15.55
CA SER A 82 -13.69 28.12 -14.33
C SER A 82 -14.03 26.67 -14.02
N ILE A 83 -13.72 26.21 -12.81
CA ILE A 83 -14.01 24.85 -12.34
C ILE A 83 -15.01 24.88 -11.19
N ASP A 84 -15.78 23.81 -10.99
CA ASP A 84 -16.62 23.67 -9.79
C ASP A 84 -15.77 23.79 -8.52
N SER A 85 -16.28 24.48 -7.49
CA SER A 85 -15.49 24.76 -6.29
C SER A 85 -15.18 23.52 -5.45
N ASP A 86 -15.93 22.44 -5.57
CA ASP A 86 -15.67 21.16 -4.91
C ASP A 86 -14.62 20.30 -5.65
N VAL A 87 -14.26 20.65 -6.89
CA VAL A 87 -13.29 19.88 -7.70
C VAL A 87 -11.85 20.14 -7.26
N LEU A 88 -11.09 19.05 -7.13
CA LEU A 88 -9.70 19.04 -6.71
C LEU A 88 -8.79 18.71 -7.90
N LEU A 89 -8.00 19.68 -8.37
CA LEU A 89 -7.10 19.52 -9.52
C LEU A 89 -5.71 20.13 -9.25
N PRO A 90 -4.63 19.50 -9.70
CA PRO A 90 -3.30 20.09 -9.65
C PRO A 90 -3.18 21.27 -10.61
N GLY A 91 -2.65 22.39 -10.12
CA GLY A 91 -2.54 23.66 -10.84
C GLY A 91 -1.77 23.55 -12.17
N ARG A 92 -0.88 22.56 -12.31
CA ARG A 92 -0.18 22.27 -13.58
C ARG A 92 -1.10 22.02 -14.77
N LEU A 93 -2.29 21.44 -14.54
CA LEU A 93 -3.27 21.21 -15.61
C LEU A 93 -3.95 22.52 -16.02
N ILE A 94 -4.24 23.39 -15.05
CA ILE A 94 -4.83 24.72 -15.26
C ILE A 94 -3.85 25.64 -16.00
N VAL A 95 -2.58 25.71 -15.55
CA VAL A 95 -1.53 26.50 -16.21
C VAL A 95 -1.34 26.06 -17.66
N LYS A 96 -1.26 24.74 -17.92
CA LYS A 96 -1.17 24.20 -19.27
C LYS A 96 -2.40 24.55 -20.12
N LEU A 97 -3.61 24.37 -19.61
CA LEU A 97 -4.83 24.66 -20.38
C LEU A 97 -4.95 26.14 -20.73
N LEU A 98 -4.64 27.04 -19.79
CA LEU A 98 -4.62 28.48 -20.04
C LEU A 98 -3.58 28.87 -21.12
N ALA A 99 -2.37 28.32 -21.03
CA ALA A 99 -1.32 28.57 -22.01
C ALA A 99 -1.68 28.04 -23.41
N GLU A 100 -2.18 26.81 -23.49
CA GLU A 100 -2.53 26.15 -24.76
C GLU A 100 -3.71 26.84 -25.45
N LEU A 101 -4.73 27.25 -24.69
CA LEU A 101 -5.84 28.07 -25.21
C LEU A 101 -5.35 29.43 -25.73
N SER A 102 -4.38 30.06 -25.05
CA SER A 102 -3.78 31.32 -25.49
C SER A 102 -2.92 31.16 -26.75
N SER A 103 -2.16 30.06 -26.89
CA SER A 103 -1.37 29.76 -28.09
C SER A 103 -2.27 29.51 -29.30
N GLN A 104 -3.32 28.70 -29.13
CA GLN A 104 -4.27 28.40 -30.19
C GLN A 104 -5.02 29.65 -30.69
N LEU A 105 -5.34 30.60 -29.80
CA LEU A 105 -5.86 31.91 -30.20
C LEU A 105 -4.86 32.70 -31.05
N GLY A 106 -3.59 32.77 -30.63
CA GLY A 106 -2.54 33.47 -31.38
C GLY A 106 -2.22 32.86 -32.75
N GLU A 107 -2.36 31.55 -32.89
CA GLU A 107 -2.08 30.82 -34.14
C GLU A 107 -3.26 30.83 -35.13
N THR A 108 -4.50 30.71 -34.64
CA THR A 108 -5.68 30.43 -35.47
C THR A 108 -6.77 31.49 -35.43
N ASP A 109 -6.63 32.50 -34.56
CA ASP A 109 -7.60 33.59 -34.30
C ASP A 109 -9.01 33.12 -33.86
N ARG A 110 -9.22 31.81 -33.66
CA ARG A 110 -10.53 31.21 -33.38
C ARG A 110 -10.44 29.93 -32.55
N LEU A 111 -11.21 29.87 -31.46
CA LEU A 111 -11.47 28.62 -30.74
C LEU A 111 -12.79 27.98 -31.18
N SER A 112 -12.84 26.65 -31.07
CA SER A 112 -14.06 25.86 -31.25
C SER A 112 -14.24 24.88 -30.09
N GLU A 113 -15.49 24.56 -29.73
CA GLU A 113 -15.80 23.61 -28.64
C GLU A 113 -15.14 22.23 -28.83
N PRO A 114 -15.10 21.63 -30.05
CA PRO A 114 -14.31 20.43 -30.30
C PRO A 114 -12.81 20.59 -30.02
N THR A 115 -12.22 21.74 -30.37
CA THR A 115 -10.81 22.03 -30.07
C THR A 115 -10.58 22.09 -28.56
N VAL A 116 -11.43 22.82 -27.82
CA VAL A 116 -11.30 22.95 -26.36
C VAL A 116 -11.44 21.60 -25.65
N ASN A 117 -12.43 20.78 -26.02
CA ASN A 117 -12.59 19.43 -25.47
C ASN A 117 -11.39 18.52 -25.83
N HIS A 118 -10.82 18.67 -27.02
CA HIS A 118 -9.58 17.96 -27.40
C HIS A 118 -8.39 18.37 -26.53
N LEU A 119 -8.18 19.67 -26.29
CA LEU A 119 -7.11 20.16 -25.42
C LEU A 119 -7.27 19.69 -23.96
N ILE A 120 -8.48 19.77 -23.39
CA ILE A 120 -8.78 19.29 -22.04
C ILE A 120 -8.45 17.79 -21.91
N ARG A 121 -8.83 16.97 -22.91
CA ARG A 121 -8.50 15.54 -22.93
C ARG A 121 -7.00 15.30 -23.12
N ALA A 122 -6.33 16.02 -24.03
CA ALA A 122 -4.91 15.86 -24.33
C ALA A 122 -3.99 16.25 -23.16
N ILE A 123 -4.38 17.25 -22.37
CA ILE A 123 -3.67 17.69 -21.16
C ILE A 123 -3.85 16.69 -19.99
N GLY A 124 -4.86 15.80 -20.07
CA GLY A 124 -5.10 14.75 -19.09
C GLY A 124 -6.01 15.18 -17.93
N PHE A 125 -7.00 16.05 -18.18
CA PHE A 125 -8.06 16.29 -17.20
C PHE A 125 -8.93 15.03 -17.03
N PRO A 126 -9.29 14.65 -15.78
CA PRO A 126 -10.14 13.49 -15.53
C PRO A 126 -11.60 13.79 -15.89
N VAL A 127 -12.29 12.84 -16.52
CA VAL A 127 -13.75 12.95 -16.76
C VAL A 127 -14.52 12.97 -15.43
N ALA A 128 -14.10 12.11 -14.48
CA ALA A 128 -14.56 12.10 -13.10
C ALA A 128 -13.44 12.62 -12.16
N PRO A 129 -13.38 13.92 -11.84
CA PRO A 129 -12.39 14.47 -10.92
C PRO A 129 -12.65 14.04 -9.47
N LEU A 130 -11.61 14.06 -8.65
CA LEU A 130 -11.77 14.05 -7.19
C LEU A 130 -12.55 15.29 -6.78
N ARG A 131 -13.55 15.08 -5.92
CA ARG A 131 -14.42 16.13 -5.37
C ARG A 131 -14.42 16.06 -3.85
N ARG A 132 -14.46 17.23 -3.21
CA ARG A 132 -14.76 17.39 -1.79
C ARG A 132 -15.61 18.64 -1.60
N PRO A 133 -16.74 18.58 -0.86
CA PRO A 133 -17.48 19.77 -0.48
C PRO A 133 -16.57 20.90 0.00
N CYS A 134 -16.90 22.12 -0.43
CA CYS A 134 -16.18 23.34 -0.07
C CYS A 134 -17.17 24.34 0.53
N ALA A 135 -16.78 24.99 1.61
CA ALA A 135 -17.51 26.15 2.11
C ALA A 135 -17.59 27.23 1.01
N ALA A 136 -18.74 27.89 0.93
CA ALA A 136 -18.91 29.07 0.08
C ALA A 136 -17.91 30.17 0.50
N PRO A 137 -17.46 31.02 -0.44
CA PRO A 137 -16.66 32.19 -0.08
C PRO A 137 -17.46 33.13 0.83
N ALA A 138 -16.76 33.81 1.75
CA ALA A 138 -17.38 34.85 2.58
C ALA A 138 -17.92 35.98 1.70
N ALA A 139 -19.08 36.53 2.08
CA ALA A 139 -19.79 37.55 1.30
C ALA A 139 -19.03 38.89 1.23
N ASP A 140 -18.27 39.23 2.28
CA ASP A 140 -17.67 40.55 2.48
C ASP A 140 -16.29 40.72 1.79
N ARG A 141 -15.90 39.78 0.92
CA ARG A 141 -14.62 39.80 0.20
C ARG A 141 -14.54 40.98 -0.77
N SER A 142 -13.57 41.86 -0.56
CA SER A 142 -13.40 43.06 -1.38
C SER A 142 -11.94 43.32 -1.74
N GLY A 143 -11.74 44.01 -2.87
CA GLY A 143 -10.42 44.40 -3.34
C GLY A 143 -9.59 43.27 -3.94
N ILE A 144 -8.40 43.67 -4.37
CA ILE A 144 -7.42 42.86 -5.09
C ILE A 144 -6.17 42.79 -4.22
N CYS A 145 -5.53 41.62 -4.16
CA CYS A 145 -4.15 41.49 -3.69
C CYS A 145 -3.30 40.84 -4.77
N TYR A 146 -1.98 40.89 -4.62
CA TYR A 146 -1.08 40.23 -5.55
C TYR A 146 0.02 39.42 -4.87
N ARG A 147 0.61 38.53 -5.65
CA ARG A 147 1.83 37.81 -5.30
C ARG A 147 2.68 37.59 -6.54
N THR A 148 3.96 37.35 -6.29
CA THR A 148 4.96 37.12 -7.33
C THR A 148 5.30 35.65 -7.45
N TYR A 149 5.71 35.19 -8.63
CA TYR A 149 6.40 33.91 -8.84
C TYR A 149 7.73 34.10 -9.58
N VAL A 150 8.73 33.27 -9.26
CA VAL A 150 10.04 33.23 -9.94
C VAL A 150 10.21 32.02 -10.86
N SER A 151 9.35 31.00 -10.76
CA SER A 151 9.45 29.77 -11.56
C SER A 151 8.09 29.18 -11.95
N PRO A 152 8.02 28.37 -13.03
CA PRO A 152 6.82 27.60 -13.36
C PRO A 152 6.39 26.63 -12.26
N THR A 153 7.34 26.06 -11.50
CA THR A 153 7.06 25.17 -10.37
C THR A 153 6.34 25.90 -9.23
N GLU A 154 6.77 27.13 -8.93
CA GLU A 154 6.09 27.99 -7.97
C GLU A 154 4.68 28.37 -8.45
N LEU A 155 4.54 28.82 -9.70
CA LEU A 155 3.24 29.13 -10.31
C LEU A 155 2.28 27.93 -10.22
N ASN A 156 2.76 26.73 -10.57
CA ASN A 156 2.00 25.48 -10.43
C ASN A 156 1.56 25.23 -8.98
N ARG A 157 2.43 25.48 -7.99
CA ARG A 157 2.09 25.36 -6.55
C ARG A 157 1.04 26.41 -6.14
N ILE A 158 1.15 27.64 -6.64
CA ILE A 158 0.17 28.72 -6.38
C ILE A 158 -1.22 28.36 -6.90
N LEU A 159 -1.34 27.85 -8.13
CA LEU A 159 -2.62 27.43 -8.69
C LEU A 159 -3.10 26.07 -8.15
N THR A 160 -2.22 25.24 -7.58
CA THR A 160 -2.60 23.99 -6.89
C THR A 160 -3.25 24.27 -5.54
N PHE A 161 -2.81 25.30 -4.81
CA PHE A 161 -3.37 25.68 -3.51
C PHE A 161 -4.06 27.06 -3.55
N PRO A 162 -5.18 27.18 -4.30
CA PRO A 162 -5.89 28.43 -4.55
C PRO A 162 -6.73 28.91 -3.36
N ARG A 163 -6.74 28.15 -2.25
CA ARG A 163 -7.40 28.48 -1.00
C ARG A 163 -6.34 28.55 0.09
N GLN A 164 -6.14 29.75 0.63
CA GLN A 164 -5.20 30.02 1.71
C GLN A 164 -5.91 30.92 2.72
N PRO A 165 -5.62 30.83 4.04
CA PRO A 165 -6.17 31.75 5.04
C PRO A 165 -5.92 33.21 4.68
N GLN A 166 -4.72 33.55 4.19
CA GLN A 166 -4.36 34.90 3.72
C GLN A 166 -5.13 35.41 2.48
N TYR A 167 -5.98 34.57 1.85
CA TYR A 167 -6.87 34.98 0.76
C TYR A 167 -8.30 35.25 1.26
N SER A 168 -8.58 35.15 2.57
CA SER A 168 -9.94 35.21 3.12
C SER A 168 -10.72 36.45 2.75
N ASP A 169 -10.03 37.58 2.62
CA ASP A 169 -10.61 38.93 2.56
C ASP A 169 -10.67 39.49 1.14
N TYR A 170 -9.88 38.92 0.21
CA TYR A 170 -9.71 39.41 -1.15
C TYR A 170 -10.62 38.68 -2.13
N THR A 171 -11.16 39.38 -3.12
CA THR A 171 -12.04 38.77 -4.13
C THR A 171 -11.26 38.22 -5.33
N ASP A 172 -10.13 38.85 -5.67
CA ASP A 172 -9.23 38.45 -6.75
C ASP A 172 -7.77 38.47 -6.27
N ILE A 173 -7.04 37.38 -6.55
CA ILE A 173 -5.63 37.21 -6.19
C ILE A 173 -4.81 37.17 -7.48
N VAL A 174 -4.04 38.24 -7.72
CA VAL A 174 -3.21 38.41 -8.91
C VAL A 174 -1.85 37.74 -8.71
N VAL A 175 -1.37 37.01 -9.71
CA VAL A 175 -0.15 36.21 -9.67
C VAL A 175 0.71 36.58 -10.88
N VAL A 176 1.75 37.36 -10.64
CA VAL A 176 2.62 37.95 -11.69
C VAL A 176 4.06 37.47 -11.59
N PRO A 177 4.85 37.47 -12.68
CA PRO A 177 6.30 37.29 -12.60
C PRO A 177 6.94 38.27 -11.60
N ALA A 178 7.97 37.83 -10.89
CA ALA A 178 8.71 38.67 -9.94
C ALA A 178 9.42 39.89 -10.56
N THR A 179 9.49 39.98 -11.90
CA THR A 179 9.97 41.13 -12.65
C THR A 179 8.95 42.25 -12.80
N ILE A 180 7.66 41.98 -12.54
CA ILE A 180 6.58 42.96 -12.60
C ILE A 180 6.47 43.69 -11.25
N VAL A 181 6.36 45.03 -11.31
CA VAL A 181 6.32 45.90 -10.13
C VAL A 181 4.93 46.53 -10.02
N ALA A 182 4.31 46.48 -8.83
CA ALA A 182 3.05 47.19 -8.59
C ALA A 182 3.26 48.71 -8.60
N LEU A 183 2.44 49.44 -9.37
CA LEU A 183 2.45 50.91 -9.42
C LEU A 183 1.71 51.51 -8.21
N ASN A 184 0.69 50.82 -7.72
CA ASN A 184 -0.07 51.25 -6.56
C ASN A 184 0.57 50.72 -5.26
N SER A 185 1.10 51.63 -4.43
CA SER A 185 1.68 51.31 -3.12
C SER A 185 0.64 50.82 -2.09
N SER A 186 -0.66 51.02 -2.33
CA SER A 186 -1.73 50.49 -1.48
C SER A 186 -2.13 49.05 -1.83
N LEU A 187 -1.57 48.44 -2.88
CA LEU A 187 -1.94 47.09 -3.30
C LEU A 187 -1.23 46.03 -2.43
N PRO A 188 -1.94 45.20 -1.65
CA PRO A 188 -1.29 44.27 -0.73
C PRO A 188 -0.51 43.17 -1.45
N ARG A 189 0.77 43.01 -1.12
CA ARG A 189 1.62 41.91 -1.60
C ARG A 189 1.65 40.77 -0.59
N LEU A 190 1.11 39.62 -0.97
CA LEU A 190 1.23 38.38 -0.20
C LEU A 190 2.63 37.77 -0.40
N GLN A 191 3.25 37.36 0.70
CA GLN A 191 4.64 36.89 0.76
C GLN A 191 4.72 35.37 0.94
N GLY A 192 5.88 34.80 0.62
CA GLY A 192 6.16 33.36 0.76
C GLY A 192 5.42 32.47 -0.24
N LEU A 193 5.64 31.16 -0.14
CA LEU A 193 4.90 30.13 -0.88
C LEU A 193 3.57 29.82 -0.18
N PRO A 194 2.53 29.35 -0.89
CA PRO A 194 1.32 28.87 -0.22
C PRO A 194 1.61 27.59 0.56
N GLU A 195 1.00 27.49 1.75
CA GLU A 195 0.99 26.28 2.56
C GLU A 195 0.27 25.17 1.76
N ALA A 196 0.80 23.95 1.81
CA ALA A 196 0.24 22.80 1.13
C ALA A 196 -0.99 22.30 1.91
N LEU A 197 -2.08 23.05 1.81
CA LEU A 197 -3.36 22.75 2.45
C LEU A 197 -4.09 21.71 1.63
N LEU A 198 -3.89 20.44 2.00
CA LEU A 198 -4.49 19.30 1.33
C LEU A 198 -5.96 19.15 1.74
N ALA A 199 -6.81 18.91 0.76
CA ALA A 199 -8.20 18.50 0.96
C ALA A 199 -8.25 17.00 1.23
N VAL A 200 -8.66 16.60 2.42
CA VAL A 200 -8.75 15.18 2.80
C VAL A 200 -9.96 14.56 2.10
N VAL A 201 -9.73 13.42 1.45
CA VAL A 201 -10.75 12.64 0.74
C VAL A 201 -10.77 11.24 1.36
N CYS A 202 -11.79 10.97 2.17
CA CYS A 202 -11.94 9.68 2.86
C CYS A 202 -12.84 8.70 2.08
N PRO A 203 -12.50 7.40 2.08
CA PRO A 203 -13.40 6.35 1.59
C PRO A 203 -14.52 6.07 2.61
N LYS A 204 -15.43 5.15 2.26
CA LYS A 204 -16.50 4.71 3.18
C LYS A 204 -15.91 4.18 4.49
N ASN A 205 -16.61 4.44 5.60
CA ASN A 205 -16.25 4.03 6.97
C ASN A 205 -14.93 4.60 7.52
N VAL A 206 -14.40 5.65 6.90
CA VAL A 206 -13.20 6.36 7.37
C VAL A 206 -13.52 7.85 7.53
N THR A 207 -13.14 8.45 8.65
CA THR A 207 -13.42 9.86 8.96
C THR A 207 -12.16 10.56 9.44
N ALA A 208 -11.85 11.73 8.87
CA ALA A 208 -10.71 12.54 9.30
C ALA A 208 -11.14 13.54 10.39
N ALA A 209 -10.21 13.90 11.28
CA ALA A 209 -10.44 14.93 12.29
C ALA A 209 -10.69 16.33 11.71
N THR A 210 -10.21 16.59 10.48
CA THR A 210 -10.35 17.86 9.76
C THR A 210 -10.45 17.62 8.25
N ASP A 211 -11.34 18.35 7.56
CA ASP A 211 -11.50 18.26 6.09
C ASP A 211 -10.28 18.79 5.30
N THR A 212 -9.51 19.70 5.90
CA THR A 212 -8.26 20.24 5.36
C THR A 212 -7.11 20.03 6.33
N ALA A 213 -5.98 19.53 5.85
CA ALA A 213 -4.76 19.35 6.64
C ALA A 213 -3.56 19.99 5.92
N PRO A 214 -2.72 20.79 6.60
CA PRO A 214 -1.39 21.13 6.10
C PRO A 214 -0.55 19.86 5.94
N ALA A 215 0.12 19.71 4.79
CA ALA A 215 0.86 18.49 4.47
C ALA A 215 2.01 18.16 5.44
N ASN A 216 2.53 19.18 6.13
CA ASN A 216 3.61 19.10 7.11
C ASN A 216 3.14 19.10 8.58
N LYS A 217 1.85 18.87 8.85
CA LYS A 217 1.29 18.78 10.20
C LYS A 217 0.58 17.43 10.40
N PRO A 218 0.54 16.89 11.64
CA PRO A 218 -0.14 15.63 11.90
C PRO A 218 -1.64 15.73 11.66
N LEU A 219 -2.19 14.70 11.01
CA LEU A 219 -3.60 14.47 10.78
C LEU A 219 -4.01 13.16 11.44
N THR A 220 -5.11 13.18 12.19
CA THR A 220 -5.76 11.97 12.72
C THR A 220 -6.88 11.51 11.79
N ILE A 221 -6.90 10.22 11.47
CA ILE A 221 -7.99 9.53 10.79
C ILE A 221 -8.52 8.41 11.69
N THR A 222 -9.84 8.30 11.78
CA THR A 222 -10.54 7.20 12.43
C THR A 222 -11.02 6.22 11.37
N TYR A 223 -10.55 4.99 11.43
CA TYR A 223 -11.11 3.86 10.69
C TYR A 223 -12.22 3.23 11.52
N SER A 224 -13.34 2.87 10.88
CA SER A 224 -14.46 2.20 11.55
C SER A 224 -14.90 0.96 10.79
N MET A 225 -15.38 -0.06 11.51
CA MET A 225 -15.96 -1.27 10.93
C MET A 225 -17.12 -1.76 11.82
N PRO A 226 -18.30 -2.09 11.27
CA PRO A 226 -19.43 -2.56 12.07
C PRO A 226 -19.06 -3.77 12.94
N HIS A 227 -19.48 -3.75 14.21
CA HIS A 227 -19.19 -4.77 15.24
C HIS A 227 -17.74 -4.84 15.76
N PHE A 228 -16.84 -3.97 15.28
CA PHE A 228 -15.49 -3.83 15.80
C PHE A 228 -15.25 -2.45 16.44
N GLN A 229 -14.19 -2.34 17.24
CA GLN A 229 -13.72 -1.07 17.78
C GLN A 229 -13.07 -0.26 16.67
N SER A 230 -13.36 1.05 16.60
CA SER A 230 -12.69 1.98 15.69
C SER A 230 -11.19 2.08 16.00
N VAL A 231 -10.39 2.37 14.98
CA VAL A 231 -8.93 2.52 15.09
C VAL A 231 -8.54 3.93 14.66
N ASP A 232 -8.00 4.70 15.60
CA ASP A 232 -7.46 6.04 15.35
C ASP A 232 -5.98 5.96 14.96
N ILE A 233 -5.62 6.60 13.85
CA ILE A 233 -4.26 6.67 13.32
C ILE A 233 -3.88 8.14 13.14
N THR A 234 -2.73 8.55 13.66
CA THR A 234 -2.18 9.90 13.46
C THR A 234 -0.87 9.82 12.68
N PHE A 235 -0.73 10.64 11.63
CA PHE A 235 0.44 10.66 10.74
C PHE A 235 0.60 12.05 10.07
N THR A 236 1.79 12.37 9.60
CA THR A 236 2.05 13.58 8.80
C THR A 236 1.95 13.24 7.30
N PRO A 237 1.15 13.98 6.48
CA PRO A 237 0.95 13.63 5.07
C PRO A 237 2.21 13.64 4.16
N ASP A 238 3.16 14.55 4.38
CA ASP A 238 4.40 14.63 3.59
C ASP A 238 5.37 13.47 3.91
N GLU A 239 5.30 12.90 5.12
CA GLU A 239 6.13 11.79 5.57
C GLU A 239 5.70 10.46 4.90
N PRO A 240 6.63 9.51 4.67
CA PRO A 240 6.29 8.18 4.16
C PRO A 240 5.31 7.45 5.08
N ASN A 241 4.10 7.18 4.58
CA ASN A 241 3.05 6.49 5.31
C ASN A 241 2.28 5.52 4.39
N CYS A 242 1.60 4.53 4.97
CA CYS A 242 0.74 3.60 4.22
C CYS A 242 -0.72 4.08 4.10
N TYR A 243 -1.15 5.04 4.91
CA TYR A 243 -2.56 5.40 5.11
C TYR A 243 -3.16 6.29 4.01
N ALA A 244 -2.35 7.13 3.36
CA ALA A 244 -2.85 8.08 2.36
C ALA A 244 -1.84 8.34 1.23
N THR A 245 -2.31 9.01 0.18
CA THR A 245 -1.50 9.40 -0.98
C THR A 245 -1.88 10.82 -1.42
N ILE A 246 -0.87 11.68 -1.61
CA ILE A 246 -1.07 13.05 -2.12
C ILE A 246 -1.30 13.00 -3.65
N GLN A 247 -2.39 13.60 -4.12
CA GLN A 247 -2.77 13.72 -5.52
C GLN A 247 -3.14 15.18 -5.83
N GLY A 248 -2.14 15.99 -6.20
CA GLY A 248 -2.34 17.42 -6.38
C GLY A 248 -2.75 18.09 -5.05
N PRO A 249 -3.91 18.78 -4.98
CA PRO A 249 -4.41 19.34 -3.73
C PRO A 249 -5.18 18.33 -2.86
N ALA A 250 -5.37 17.08 -3.29
CA ALA A 250 -6.08 16.06 -2.53
C ALA A 250 -5.13 15.20 -1.69
N LEU A 251 -5.53 14.89 -0.45
CA LEU A 251 -4.98 13.78 0.33
C LEU A 251 -5.98 12.63 0.26
N VAL A 252 -5.72 11.66 -0.61
CA VAL A 252 -6.59 10.50 -0.81
C VAL A 252 -6.23 9.47 0.25
N VAL A 253 -7.14 9.27 1.21
CA VAL A 253 -7.00 8.26 2.25
C VAL A 253 -7.35 6.89 1.68
N LYS A 254 -6.58 5.86 2.03
CA LYS A 254 -6.86 4.47 1.66
C LYS A 254 -7.87 3.85 2.63
N ASP A 255 -8.65 2.89 2.14
CA ASP A 255 -9.50 2.08 3.02
C ASP A 255 -8.67 1.23 3.99
N ALA A 256 -9.36 0.63 4.96
CA ALA A 256 -8.73 -0.16 6.02
C ALA A 256 -7.85 -1.31 5.49
N LEU A 257 -8.28 -2.00 4.44
CA LEU A 257 -7.58 -3.16 3.87
C LEU A 257 -6.26 -2.71 3.22
N HIS A 258 -6.31 -1.68 2.36
CA HIS A 258 -5.14 -1.12 1.68
C HIS A 258 -4.21 -0.33 2.60
N ALA A 259 -4.70 0.12 3.76
CA ALA A 259 -3.91 0.76 4.81
C ALA A 259 -3.27 -0.26 5.78
N GLY A 260 -3.69 -1.52 5.78
CA GLY A 260 -3.20 -2.56 6.70
C GLY A 260 -3.80 -2.47 8.11
N ILE A 261 -5.01 -1.91 8.24
CA ILE A 261 -5.72 -1.76 9.52
C ILE A 261 -6.47 -3.06 9.85
N ASP A 262 -6.10 -3.69 10.96
CA ASP A 262 -6.85 -4.82 11.55
C ASP A 262 -7.66 -4.33 12.76
N PHE A 263 -8.98 -4.50 12.70
CA PHE A 263 -9.88 -4.10 13.77
C PHE A 263 -10.04 -5.22 14.80
N ARG A 264 -10.19 -4.85 16.08
CA ARG A 264 -10.48 -5.79 17.18
C ARG A 264 -11.93 -5.68 17.61
N SER A 265 -12.57 -6.82 17.87
CA SER A 265 -13.92 -6.83 18.45
C SER A 265 -13.91 -6.28 19.88
N LEU A 266 -15.09 -6.01 20.45
CA LEU A 266 -15.19 -5.97 21.90
C LEU A 266 -14.97 -7.39 22.47
N PRO A 267 -14.35 -7.55 23.66
CA PRO A 267 -14.15 -8.86 24.27
C PRO A 267 -15.49 -9.56 24.53
N CYS A 268 -15.67 -10.75 23.94
CA CYS A 268 -16.90 -11.53 24.00
C CYS A 268 -16.70 -12.77 24.89
N LYS A 269 -17.60 -13.00 25.84
CA LYS A 269 -17.51 -14.16 26.74
C LYS A 269 -17.91 -15.44 26.02
N CYS A 270 -17.22 -16.55 26.29
CA CYS A 270 -17.63 -17.88 25.85
C CYS A 270 -18.11 -18.72 27.04
N GLU A 271 -19.23 -19.42 26.87
CA GLU A 271 -19.81 -20.28 27.90
C GLU A 271 -20.00 -21.69 27.32
N VAL A 272 -19.45 -22.68 28.01
CA VAL A 272 -19.42 -24.07 27.56
C VAL A 272 -20.10 -24.95 28.61
N SER A 273 -21.10 -25.71 28.21
CA SER A 273 -21.85 -26.63 29.07
C SER A 273 -21.98 -28.01 28.46
N MET A 274 -22.30 -28.99 29.30
CA MET A 274 -22.81 -30.29 28.88
C MET A 274 -24.31 -30.22 28.55
N PRO A 275 -24.90 -31.21 27.85
CA PRO A 275 -26.33 -31.24 27.53
C PRO A 275 -27.27 -31.21 28.75
N ASP A 276 -26.77 -31.56 29.94
CA ASP A 276 -27.47 -31.49 31.23
C ASP A 276 -27.42 -30.09 31.88
N GLY A 277 -26.71 -29.13 31.28
CA GLY A 277 -26.49 -27.79 31.81
C GLY A 277 -25.25 -27.63 32.70
N THR A 278 -24.49 -28.70 32.97
CA THR A 278 -23.29 -28.64 33.81
C THR A 278 -22.17 -27.85 33.10
N PRO A 279 -21.57 -26.81 33.72
CA PRO A 279 -20.56 -25.97 33.07
C PRO A 279 -19.19 -26.68 32.96
N VAL A 280 -18.62 -26.68 31.76
CA VAL A 280 -17.28 -27.17 31.47
C VAL A 280 -16.28 -26.03 31.71
N ARG A 281 -15.42 -26.17 32.74
CA ARG A 281 -14.49 -25.10 33.16
C ARG A 281 -13.12 -25.12 32.49
N GLN A 282 -12.73 -26.24 31.89
CA GLN A 282 -11.44 -26.42 31.21
C GLN A 282 -11.71 -26.80 29.77
N PHE A 283 -11.51 -25.86 28.86
CA PHE A 283 -11.63 -26.05 27.42
C PHE A 283 -10.62 -25.13 26.71
N SER A 284 -10.27 -25.48 25.48
CA SER A 284 -9.51 -24.63 24.57
C SER A 284 -10.40 -24.17 23.44
N VAL A 285 -10.16 -22.93 22.98
CA VAL A 285 -10.89 -22.30 21.90
C VAL A 285 -9.92 -22.00 20.75
N THR A 286 -10.33 -22.32 19.53
CA THR A 286 -9.60 -21.98 18.32
C THR A 286 -10.48 -21.23 17.31
N VAL A 287 -9.93 -20.19 16.71
CA VAL A 287 -10.53 -19.43 15.60
C VAL A 287 -9.81 -19.82 14.32
N ASN A 288 -10.55 -20.29 13.32
CA ASN A 288 -10.00 -20.76 12.03
C ASN A 288 -8.88 -21.82 12.17
N GLY A 289 -8.91 -22.62 13.25
CA GLY A 289 -7.89 -23.63 13.56
C GLY A 289 -6.67 -23.12 14.33
N HIS A 290 -6.54 -21.81 14.56
CA HIS A 290 -5.49 -21.20 15.38
C HIS A 290 -6.00 -20.93 16.80
N PRO A 291 -5.15 -20.94 17.86
CA PRO A 291 -5.55 -20.53 19.20
C PRO A 291 -6.22 -19.15 19.19
N ALA A 292 -7.35 -19.01 19.89
CA ALA A 292 -8.05 -17.74 19.97
C ALA A 292 -7.23 -16.68 20.74
N ASP A 293 -7.29 -15.42 20.32
CA ASP A 293 -6.81 -14.29 21.12
C ASP A 293 -7.75 -14.10 22.32
N MET A 294 -7.18 -14.03 23.52
CA MET A 294 -7.92 -13.97 24.78
C MET A 294 -7.58 -12.71 25.58
N ASP A 295 -8.60 -12.10 26.17
CA ASP A 295 -8.51 -11.05 27.18
C ASP A 295 -9.25 -11.53 28.44
N GLY A 296 -8.49 -12.07 29.40
CA GLY A 296 -9.05 -12.77 30.56
C GLY A 296 -9.81 -14.05 30.15
N ASP A 297 -11.11 -14.11 30.48
CA ASP A 297 -12.03 -15.19 30.13
C ASP A 297 -12.80 -14.93 28.82
N LYS A 298 -12.46 -13.87 28.10
CA LYS A 298 -13.16 -13.41 26.89
C LYS A 298 -12.29 -13.57 25.64
N ILE A 299 -12.95 -13.87 24.52
CA ILE A 299 -12.33 -13.97 23.21
C ILE A 299 -12.34 -12.58 22.56
N ILE A 300 -11.22 -12.19 21.94
CA ILE A 300 -11.16 -11.06 21.01
C ILE A 300 -11.03 -11.64 19.60
N PHE A 301 -11.90 -11.20 18.70
CA PHE A 301 -11.79 -11.52 17.28
C PHE A 301 -11.16 -10.37 16.52
N ARG A 302 -10.40 -10.72 15.47
CA ARG A 302 -9.79 -9.78 14.54
C ARG A 302 -10.63 -9.67 13.27
N SER A 303 -10.54 -8.54 12.59
CA SER A 303 -11.21 -8.35 11.30
C SER A 303 -10.70 -9.33 10.24
N THR A 304 -9.42 -9.71 10.31
CA THR A 304 -8.80 -10.72 9.46
C THR A 304 -9.43 -12.11 9.62
N ASP A 305 -9.99 -12.45 10.78
CA ASP A 305 -10.58 -13.78 11.03
C ASP A 305 -11.83 -14.04 10.19
N PHE A 306 -12.45 -12.98 9.67
CA PHE A 306 -13.65 -13.03 8.83
C PHE A 306 -13.34 -12.74 7.35
N HIS A 307 -12.10 -12.49 6.98
CA HIS A 307 -11.75 -12.14 5.60
C HIS A 307 -11.22 -13.37 4.84
N PRO A 308 -11.65 -13.63 3.58
CA PRO A 308 -12.67 -12.93 2.78
C PRO A 308 -14.09 -13.49 2.95
N SER A 309 -14.28 -14.55 3.74
CA SER A 309 -15.51 -15.37 3.80
C SER A 309 -16.73 -14.70 4.47
N GLY A 310 -16.52 -13.61 5.22
CA GLY A 310 -17.51 -13.00 6.10
C GLY A 310 -17.80 -13.80 7.38
N VAL A 311 -17.18 -14.97 7.56
CA VAL A 311 -17.45 -15.91 8.66
C VAL A 311 -16.16 -16.52 9.21
N ALA A 312 -16.05 -16.60 10.54
CA ALA A 312 -14.97 -17.28 11.23
C ALA A 312 -15.44 -18.64 11.77
N SER A 313 -14.56 -19.65 11.76
CA SER A 313 -14.83 -20.97 12.31
C SER A 313 -14.35 -21.04 13.76
N LEU A 314 -15.28 -21.06 14.71
CA LEU A 314 -14.99 -21.15 16.13
C LEU A 314 -15.13 -22.59 16.61
N SER A 315 -14.02 -23.19 17.05
CA SER A 315 -14.01 -24.58 17.55
C SER A 315 -13.64 -24.61 19.03
N ILE A 316 -14.33 -25.47 19.77
CA ILE A 316 -14.10 -25.69 21.19
C ILE A 316 -13.78 -27.17 21.41
N SER A 317 -12.70 -27.43 22.15
CA SER A 317 -12.31 -28.78 22.55
C SER A 317 -11.99 -28.84 24.03
N SER A 318 -12.26 -29.99 24.64
CA SER A 318 -11.91 -30.27 26.04
C SER A 318 -11.50 -31.74 26.16
N THR A 319 -10.75 -32.08 27.20
CA THR A 319 -10.28 -33.45 27.42
C THR A 319 -11.49 -34.34 27.74
N ASN A 320 -11.64 -35.47 27.03
CA ASN A 320 -12.78 -36.40 27.15
C ASN A 320 -14.12 -35.89 26.57
N PHE A 321 -14.10 -34.86 25.73
CA PHE A 321 -15.29 -34.34 25.03
C PHE A 321 -15.10 -34.35 23.52
N ILE A 322 -16.21 -34.50 22.78
CA ILE A 322 -16.25 -34.34 21.33
C ILE A 322 -16.13 -32.83 21.04
N SER A 323 -15.21 -32.44 20.14
CA SER A 323 -15.00 -31.04 19.80
C SER A 323 -16.14 -30.49 18.94
N THR A 324 -16.76 -29.39 19.38
CA THR A 324 -17.83 -28.71 18.64
C THR A 324 -17.24 -27.54 17.85
N THR A 325 -17.59 -27.43 16.57
CA THR A 325 -17.23 -26.31 15.69
C THR A 325 -18.47 -25.59 15.20
N ARG A 326 -18.46 -24.26 15.24
CA ARG A 326 -19.55 -23.38 14.79
C ARG A 326 -19.01 -22.22 13.97
N SER A 327 -19.65 -21.94 12.83
CA SER A 327 -19.40 -20.70 12.09
C SER A 327 -20.08 -19.51 12.79
N ILE A 328 -19.35 -18.42 12.96
CA ILE A 328 -19.82 -17.17 13.56
C ILE A 328 -19.66 -16.01 12.57
N THR A 329 -20.52 -14.99 12.70
CA THR A 329 -20.45 -13.74 11.93
C THR A 329 -20.08 -12.58 12.87
N PRO A 330 -19.54 -11.45 12.38
CA PRO A 330 -19.24 -10.30 13.22
C PRO A 330 -20.45 -9.79 14.03
N ALA A 331 -21.65 -9.86 13.45
CA ALA A 331 -22.89 -9.45 14.11
C ALA A 331 -23.30 -10.33 15.30
N GLN A 332 -22.72 -11.53 15.45
CA GLN A 332 -22.93 -12.39 16.61
C GLN A 332 -21.96 -12.08 17.76
N ILE A 333 -20.97 -11.21 17.56
CA ILE A 333 -20.02 -10.81 18.60
C ILE A 333 -20.65 -9.68 19.41
N SER A 334 -20.89 -9.93 20.69
CA SER A 334 -21.42 -8.95 21.63
C SER A 334 -20.74 -9.10 22.99
N PRO A 335 -20.42 -8.00 23.70
CA PRO A 335 -19.94 -8.08 25.08
C PRO A 335 -21.05 -8.56 26.04
N ASP A 336 -22.33 -8.33 25.70
CA ASP A 336 -23.49 -8.59 26.56
C ASP A 336 -24.13 -9.96 26.33
N THR A 337 -23.84 -10.61 25.19
CA THR A 337 -24.41 -11.92 24.83
C THR A 337 -23.28 -12.95 24.71
N PRO A 338 -23.13 -13.88 25.66
CA PRO A 338 -22.07 -14.88 25.60
C PRO A 338 -22.30 -15.87 24.45
N LEU A 339 -21.21 -16.29 23.82
CA LEU A 339 -21.23 -17.37 22.84
C LEU A 339 -21.36 -18.70 23.58
N GLN A 340 -22.58 -19.25 23.59
CA GLN A 340 -22.91 -20.53 24.22
C GLN A 340 -22.59 -21.72 23.32
N PHE A 341 -22.03 -22.77 23.92
CA PHE A 341 -21.65 -24.02 23.28
C PHE A 341 -21.99 -25.23 24.16
N THR A 342 -22.47 -26.29 23.52
CA THR A 342 -22.65 -27.60 24.16
C THR A 342 -21.54 -28.55 23.71
N LEU A 343 -20.90 -29.23 24.67
CA LEU A 343 -19.95 -30.32 24.41
C LEU A 343 -20.54 -31.66 24.87
N GLU A 344 -20.58 -32.63 23.96
CA GLU A 344 -20.95 -34.01 24.28
C GLU A 344 -19.73 -34.78 24.80
N GLN A 345 -19.96 -35.69 25.75
CA GLN A 345 -18.87 -36.52 26.29
C GLN A 345 -18.39 -37.53 25.25
N GLU A 346 -17.09 -37.74 25.15
CA GLU A 346 -16.55 -38.79 24.31
C GLU A 346 -16.82 -40.15 24.99
N GLU A 347 -17.61 -41.01 24.36
CA GLU A 347 -17.89 -42.35 24.90
C GLU A 347 -16.71 -43.30 24.69
N SER A 348 -16.42 -44.10 25.72
CA SER A 348 -15.53 -45.26 25.62
C SER A 348 -16.36 -46.54 25.74
N SER A 349 -16.16 -47.48 24.81
CA SER A 349 -16.69 -48.84 24.96
C SER A 349 -15.78 -49.64 25.88
N VAL A 350 -16.28 -49.94 27.07
CA VAL A 350 -15.56 -50.63 28.14
C VAL A 350 -16.16 -52.02 28.36
N LEU A 351 -15.33 -53.05 28.39
CA LEU A 351 -15.74 -54.39 28.84
C LEU A 351 -15.51 -54.51 30.34
N LEU A 352 -16.58 -54.56 31.13
CA LEU A 352 -16.52 -54.87 32.55
C LEU A 352 -16.63 -56.38 32.75
N ARG A 353 -15.68 -56.93 33.52
CA ARG A 353 -15.63 -58.33 33.93
C ARG A 353 -15.79 -58.39 35.45
N LEU A 354 -17.01 -58.68 35.91
CA LEU A 354 -17.37 -58.77 37.32
C LEU A 354 -17.11 -60.19 37.82
N ASN A 355 -16.16 -60.37 38.74
CA ASN A 355 -15.90 -61.68 39.37
C ASN A 355 -16.58 -61.78 40.73
N PHE A 356 -17.32 -62.86 40.94
CA PHE A 356 -18.00 -63.18 42.20
C PHE A 356 -17.28 -64.30 42.95
N SER A 357 -17.51 -64.40 44.26
CA SER A 357 -16.79 -65.31 45.18
C SER A 357 -17.07 -66.80 44.94
N ASP A 358 -18.11 -67.12 44.19
CA ASP A 358 -18.51 -68.47 43.77
C ASP A 358 -17.98 -68.86 42.38
N SER A 359 -16.91 -68.19 41.92
CA SER A 359 -16.29 -68.37 40.60
C SER A 359 -17.15 -67.96 39.40
N ARG A 360 -18.34 -67.35 39.61
CA ARG A 360 -19.10 -66.76 38.52
C ARG A 360 -18.42 -65.50 38.01
N VAL A 361 -18.42 -65.36 36.68
CA VAL A 361 -17.90 -64.20 35.97
C VAL A 361 -19.01 -63.67 35.07
N ILE A 362 -19.31 -62.37 35.18
CA ILE A 362 -20.24 -61.68 34.28
C ILE A 362 -19.43 -60.70 33.45
N GLU A 363 -19.50 -60.82 32.13
CA GLU A 363 -18.88 -59.90 31.19
C GLU A 363 -19.96 -59.06 30.51
N GLN A 364 -19.89 -57.74 30.71
CA GLN A 364 -20.83 -56.79 30.10
C GLN A 364 -20.05 -55.65 29.44
N ARG A 365 -20.32 -55.42 28.15
CA ARG A 365 -19.81 -54.26 27.43
C ARG A 365 -20.77 -53.08 27.66
N ILE A 366 -20.24 -51.98 28.14
CA ILE A 366 -20.98 -50.73 28.38
C ILE A 366 -20.31 -49.58 27.62
N ALA A 367 -21.12 -48.61 27.19
CA ALA A 367 -20.63 -47.31 26.78
C ALA A 367 -20.61 -46.42 28.03
N VAL A 368 -19.49 -45.73 28.27
CA VAL A 368 -19.34 -44.80 29.39
C VAL A 368 -18.64 -43.55 28.90
N GLY A 369 -19.17 -42.37 29.20
CA GLY A 369 -18.50 -41.10 28.91
C GLY A 369 -17.17 -41.02 29.65
N LYS A 370 -16.09 -40.66 28.94
CA LYS A 370 -14.73 -40.64 29.52
C LYS A 370 -14.54 -39.61 30.64
N SER A 371 -15.44 -38.64 30.79
CA SER A 371 -15.48 -37.68 31.89
C SER A 371 -16.47 -38.05 33.01
N SER A 372 -17.16 -39.19 32.92
CA SER A 372 -18.08 -39.62 33.98
C SER A 372 -17.33 -40.03 35.26
N PRO A 373 -17.94 -39.85 36.46
CA PRO A 373 -17.38 -40.31 37.72
C PRO A 373 -17.04 -41.81 37.72
N GLU A 374 -17.87 -42.62 37.07
CA GLU A 374 -17.75 -44.08 36.95
C GLU A 374 -16.51 -44.48 36.14
N TYR A 375 -16.29 -43.83 34.98
CA TYR A 375 -15.09 -44.07 34.17
C TYR A 375 -13.81 -43.56 34.88
N CYS A 376 -13.89 -42.41 35.56
CA CYS A 376 -12.79 -41.89 36.37
C CYS A 376 -12.41 -42.84 37.51
N GLN A 377 -13.41 -43.41 38.22
CA GLN A 377 -13.19 -44.43 39.23
C GLN A 377 -12.52 -45.68 38.63
N LEU A 378 -13.03 -46.20 37.50
CA LEU A 378 -12.46 -47.39 36.83
C LEU A 378 -10.97 -47.20 36.53
N ARG A 379 -10.57 -46.03 36.01
CA ARG A 379 -9.15 -45.69 35.79
C ARG A 379 -8.35 -45.54 37.08
N ALA A 380 -8.96 -45.07 38.16
CA ALA A 380 -8.35 -44.99 39.50
C ALA A 380 -8.25 -46.36 40.22
N GLY A 381 -8.76 -47.44 39.60
CA GLY A 381 -8.69 -48.80 40.15
C GLY A 381 -9.80 -49.14 41.16
N ASN A 382 -10.91 -48.40 41.12
CA ASN A 382 -12.10 -48.61 41.96
C ASN A 382 -13.35 -48.62 41.08
N PHE A 383 -14.41 -49.32 41.46
CA PHE A 383 -15.71 -49.20 40.79
C PHE A 383 -16.82 -49.46 41.80
N HIS A 384 -17.59 -48.43 42.14
CA HIS A 384 -18.64 -48.48 43.16
C HIS A 384 -18.21 -49.10 44.51
N GLY A 385 -16.94 -48.92 44.91
CA GLY A 385 -16.37 -49.45 46.14
C GLY A 385 -15.69 -50.81 46.01
N PHE A 386 -15.62 -51.39 44.81
CA PHE A 386 -14.91 -52.65 44.54
C PHE A 386 -13.57 -52.39 43.84
N ARG A 387 -12.57 -53.25 44.02
CA ARG A 387 -11.28 -53.09 43.32
C ARG A 387 -11.46 -53.38 41.83
N ALA A 388 -10.99 -52.46 40.99
CA ALA A 388 -10.97 -52.61 39.53
C ALA A 388 -9.53 -52.68 39.02
N HIS A 389 -9.24 -53.63 38.13
CA HIS A 389 -7.93 -53.78 37.52
C HIS A 389 -8.06 -53.81 35.99
N ARG A 390 -7.38 -52.89 35.31
CA ARG A 390 -7.35 -52.86 33.84
C ARG A 390 -6.59 -54.07 33.31
N LEU A 391 -7.22 -54.84 32.42
CA LEU A 391 -6.59 -55.93 31.69
C LEU A 391 -6.02 -55.41 30.35
N ALA A 392 -4.86 -55.93 29.96
CA ALA A 392 -4.32 -55.70 28.62
C ALA A 392 -5.08 -56.59 27.63
N SER A 393 -5.90 -55.99 26.76
CA SER A 393 -6.71 -56.69 25.76
C SER A 393 -6.57 -56.00 24.40
N PRO A 394 -6.38 -56.74 23.29
CA PRO A 394 -6.30 -56.14 21.97
C PRO A 394 -7.66 -55.62 21.51
N GLY A 395 -7.75 -54.31 21.22
CA GLY A 395 -8.91 -53.70 20.58
C GLY A 395 -9.95 -53.02 21.50
N GLY A 396 -9.71 -52.89 22.81
CA GLY A 396 -10.61 -52.13 23.70
C GLY A 396 -10.15 -52.08 25.15
N GLU A 397 -10.75 -51.19 25.95
CA GLU A 397 -10.48 -51.15 27.39
C GLU A 397 -11.30 -52.24 28.12
N THR A 398 -10.62 -53.09 28.89
CA THR A 398 -11.26 -54.15 29.70
C THR A 398 -10.86 -53.94 31.17
N TYR A 399 -11.82 -53.94 32.08
CA TYR A 399 -11.57 -53.83 33.52
C TYR A 399 -12.18 -55.02 34.26
N ASN A 400 -11.37 -55.65 35.10
CA ASN A 400 -11.73 -56.77 35.94
C ASN A 400 -12.07 -56.23 37.33
N VAL A 401 -13.35 -56.27 37.70
CA VAL A 401 -13.86 -55.78 38.99
C VAL A 401 -14.04 -56.96 39.93
N ASP A 402 -13.39 -56.90 41.08
CA ASP A 402 -13.45 -57.93 42.12
C ASP A 402 -14.60 -57.64 43.10
N MET A 403 -15.72 -58.35 42.93
CA MET A 403 -16.91 -58.21 43.78
C MET A 403 -16.77 -58.92 45.14
N THR A 404 -15.65 -59.60 45.40
CA THR A 404 -15.47 -60.42 46.63
C THR A 404 -15.09 -59.59 47.86
N SER A 405 -14.48 -58.42 47.66
CA SER A 405 -13.91 -57.60 48.73
C SER A 405 -14.21 -56.11 48.51
N PRO A 406 -15.19 -55.51 49.22
CA PRO A 406 -15.39 -54.07 49.18
C PRO A 406 -14.17 -53.35 49.79
N VAL A 407 -13.70 -52.32 49.11
CA VAL A 407 -12.67 -51.40 49.61
C VAL A 407 -13.27 -50.62 50.78
N LYS A 408 -12.61 -50.65 51.95
CA LYS A 408 -12.98 -49.77 53.06
C LYS A 408 -12.93 -48.32 52.59
N GLN A 409 -14.05 -47.61 52.69
CA GLN A 409 -14.04 -46.16 52.56
C GLN A 409 -13.18 -45.56 53.67
N GLU A 410 -12.09 -44.89 53.31
CA GLU A 410 -11.42 -43.97 54.22
C GLU A 410 -12.23 -42.68 54.26
N THR A 411 -12.71 -42.32 55.46
CA THR A 411 -13.45 -41.08 55.71
C THR A 411 -12.59 -39.88 55.31
N PRO A 412 -13.12 -38.87 54.58
CA PRO A 412 -12.37 -37.65 54.30
C PRO A 412 -11.92 -36.99 55.60
N SER A 413 -10.61 -36.95 55.82
CA SER A 413 -10.04 -36.24 56.96
C SER A 413 -10.21 -34.74 56.73
N GLN A 414 -10.99 -34.11 57.61
CA GLN A 414 -11.25 -32.67 57.61
C GLN A 414 -9.90 -31.91 57.62
N PRO A 415 -9.67 -30.93 56.72
CA PRO A 415 -8.41 -30.19 56.71
C PRO A 415 -8.30 -29.35 57.98
N ALA A 416 -7.38 -29.74 58.86
CA ALA A 416 -7.07 -29.00 60.06
C ALA A 416 -6.46 -27.64 59.67
N ARG A 417 -7.19 -26.57 59.99
CA ARG A 417 -6.74 -25.17 59.93
C ARG A 417 -5.42 -25.02 60.70
N GLN A 418 -4.30 -24.89 59.99
CA GLN A 418 -3.05 -24.41 60.57
C GLN A 418 -3.06 -22.89 60.53
N GLU A 419 -3.17 -22.30 61.71
CA GLU A 419 -3.06 -20.86 61.94
C GLU A 419 -1.60 -20.47 62.11
N VAL A 420 -1.24 -19.28 61.63
CA VAL A 420 0.16 -18.86 61.45
C VAL A 420 0.85 -18.57 62.79
N ALA A 421 2.08 -19.04 62.93
CA ALA A 421 3.08 -18.44 63.82
C ALA A 421 4.34 -18.12 63.02
N GLU A 422 4.73 -16.85 63.02
CA GLU A 422 5.85 -16.29 62.26
C GLU A 422 7.17 -16.42 63.05
N VAL A 423 8.31 -16.52 62.32
CA VAL A 423 9.55 -15.72 62.50
C VAL A 423 10.81 -16.49 62.07
N LYS A 424 11.29 -16.13 60.87
CA LYS A 424 12.69 -15.88 60.43
C LYS A 424 13.83 -16.74 61.00
N HIS A 425 14.60 -17.37 60.10
CA HIS A 425 15.92 -16.84 59.70
C HIS A 425 16.42 -17.44 58.36
N LYS A 426 16.81 -16.56 57.41
CA LYS A 426 17.76 -16.84 56.31
C LYS A 426 19.19 -16.50 56.84
N PRO A 427 20.34 -16.85 56.19
CA PRO A 427 20.48 -17.43 54.84
C PRO A 427 21.50 -18.60 54.64
N GLU A 428 21.18 -19.45 53.67
CA GLU A 428 22.00 -19.75 52.46
C GLU A 428 23.53 -19.85 52.56
N SER A 429 24.08 -21.01 52.18
CA SER A 429 25.40 -21.10 51.53
C SER A 429 25.48 -22.31 50.59
N GLN A 430 26.19 -22.12 49.49
CA GLN A 430 26.09 -22.90 48.25
C GLN A 430 27.13 -24.03 48.17
N LYS A 431 26.84 -25.10 47.40
CA LYS A 431 27.82 -25.71 46.49
C LYS A 431 27.12 -26.44 45.32
N PRO A 432 27.64 -26.37 44.07
CA PRO A 432 26.81 -26.62 42.88
C PRO A 432 26.87 -28.04 42.31
N GLU A 433 25.92 -28.30 41.42
CA GLU A 433 25.74 -29.49 40.59
C GLU A 433 26.74 -29.50 39.39
N PRO A 434 27.32 -30.66 39.02
CA PRO A 434 28.33 -30.73 37.96
C PRO A 434 27.75 -30.74 36.54
N GLN A 435 28.44 -30.04 35.63
CA GLN A 435 28.11 -29.99 34.20
C GLN A 435 28.16 -31.38 33.53
N LYS A 436 27.23 -31.63 32.60
CA LYS A 436 27.19 -32.85 31.78
C LYS A 436 27.75 -32.56 30.38
N THR A 437 28.82 -33.27 30.03
CA THR A 437 29.54 -33.11 28.76
C THR A 437 28.76 -33.62 27.55
N GLU A 438 28.92 -32.91 26.43
CA GLU A 438 28.30 -33.20 25.13
C GLU A 438 29.09 -34.28 24.34
N PRO A 439 28.46 -35.27 23.68
CA PRO A 439 29.18 -36.30 22.92
C PRO A 439 29.43 -35.90 21.46
N GLN A 440 30.69 -35.88 21.03
CA GLN A 440 31.07 -35.69 19.63
C GLN A 440 30.66 -36.87 18.72
N LYS A 441 30.34 -36.57 17.46
CA LYS A 441 30.25 -37.52 16.33
C LYS A 441 30.99 -36.96 15.09
N PRO A 442 31.34 -37.81 14.09
CA PRO A 442 32.61 -37.64 13.36
C PRO A 442 32.52 -36.81 12.07
N MET A 443 33.70 -36.44 11.56
CA MET A 443 33.90 -35.75 10.27
C MET A 443 33.35 -36.55 9.07
N PRO A 444 32.62 -35.92 8.14
CA PRO A 444 32.41 -36.42 6.78
C PRO A 444 33.62 -36.15 5.89
N GLN A 445 33.76 -36.97 4.84
CA GLN A 445 34.91 -36.97 3.94
C GLN A 445 34.79 -35.94 2.79
N LYS A 446 35.96 -35.62 2.20
CA LYS A 446 36.16 -34.70 1.07
C LYS A 446 35.51 -35.23 -0.23
N PRO A 447 34.65 -34.45 -0.92
CA PRO A 447 34.15 -34.82 -2.25
C PRO A 447 35.22 -34.74 -3.35
N VAL A 448 35.11 -35.64 -4.32
CA VAL A 448 35.98 -35.79 -5.50
C VAL A 448 35.54 -34.83 -6.61
N GLN A 449 36.50 -34.30 -7.39
CA GLN A 449 36.22 -33.54 -8.62
C GLN A 449 36.06 -34.51 -9.81
N PRO A 450 35.03 -34.35 -10.66
CA PRO A 450 35.01 -34.99 -11.98
C PRO A 450 35.77 -34.16 -13.01
N GLU A 451 36.89 -34.72 -13.45
CA GLU A 451 37.42 -34.81 -14.81
C GLU A 451 36.86 -33.86 -15.90
N ILE A 452 37.76 -33.09 -16.50
CA ILE A 452 37.53 -32.31 -17.73
C ILE A 452 37.58 -33.27 -18.91
N VAL A 453 36.54 -33.30 -19.75
CA VAL A 453 36.56 -33.98 -21.05
C VAL A 453 36.77 -32.92 -22.13
N ASP A 454 37.97 -32.92 -22.69
CA ASP A 454 38.35 -32.13 -23.86
C ASP A 454 37.87 -32.84 -25.14
N PHE A 455 37.43 -32.06 -26.12
CA PHE A 455 37.18 -32.50 -27.49
C PHE A 455 37.62 -31.39 -28.44
N SER A 456 38.93 -31.33 -28.65
CA SER A 456 39.54 -30.74 -29.83
C SER A 456 39.80 -31.85 -30.85
N ASP A 457 39.17 -31.74 -32.01
CA ASP A 457 39.84 -31.82 -33.32
C ASP A 457 38.89 -31.19 -34.36
N SER A 458 39.29 -30.16 -35.11
CA SER A 458 40.36 -30.10 -36.12
C SER A 458 39.95 -30.84 -37.40
N ASP A 459 39.51 -30.07 -38.39
CA ASP A 459 39.88 -30.30 -39.79
C ASP A 459 39.89 -28.94 -40.49
N ASP A 460 40.91 -28.72 -41.31
CA ASP A 460 41.31 -27.41 -41.87
C ASP A 460 41.09 -27.36 -43.40
N ASP A 461 41.58 -26.28 -44.02
CA ASP A 461 41.93 -26.14 -45.44
C ASP A 461 40.84 -25.79 -46.49
N THR A 462 40.75 -24.46 -46.66
CA THR A 462 41.09 -23.75 -47.92
C THR A 462 40.05 -23.36 -49.00
N SER A 463 40.25 -22.11 -49.45
CA SER A 463 40.21 -21.61 -50.84
C SER A 463 38.96 -20.85 -51.34
N ASP A 464 39.25 -19.61 -51.73
CA ASP A 464 38.54 -18.63 -52.55
C ASP A 464 37.28 -19.04 -53.34
N SER A 465 36.25 -18.17 -53.30
CA SER A 465 35.86 -17.31 -54.45
C SER A 465 34.56 -16.54 -54.18
N GLN A 466 34.53 -15.23 -54.44
CA GLN A 466 33.28 -14.56 -54.85
C GLN A 466 32.97 -14.94 -56.32
N PRO A 467 31.70 -15.12 -56.72
CA PRO A 467 30.98 -13.98 -57.29
C PRO A 467 29.44 -13.91 -57.06
N GLU A 468 28.95 -12.67 -57.14
CA GLU A 468 27.65 -12.20 -57.68
C GLU A 468 26.28 -12.81 -57.33
N LYS A 469 25.30 -11.89 -57.18
CA LYS A 469 23.86 -12.16 -57.10
C LYS A 469 23.26 -12.21 -58.51
N PRO A 470 22.13 -12.92 -58.71
CA PRO A 470 20.91 -12.14 -58.95
C PRO A 470 19.64 -12.67 -58.26
N LYS A 471 18.56 -11.89 -58.40
CA LYS A 471 17.30 -11.99 -57.64
C LYS A 471 16.30 -12.93 -58.32
N THR A 472 15.58 -13.77 -57.55
CA THR A 472 14.14 -14.08 -57.74
C THR A 472 13.60 -14.95 -56.60
N LYS A 473 12.67 -14.41 -55.79
CA LYS A 473 11.63 -15.11 -54.96
C LYS A 473 10.99 -14.10 -53.98
N ARG A 474 10.02 -13.31 -54.46
CA ARG A 474 9.22 -12.36 -53.63
C ARG A 474 7.71 -12.42 -53.88
N ILE A 475 7.23 -13.37 -54.67
CA ILE A 475 5.81 -13.43 -55.09
C ILE A 475 4.99 -14.38 -54.20
N LEU A 476 5.60 -15.39 -53.56
CA LEU A 476 4.87 -16.38 -52.76
C LEU A 476 4.39 -15.86 -51.39
N THR A 477 5.13 -14.94 -50.77
CA THR A 477 4.84 -14.44 -49.41
C THR A 477 3.68 -13.44 -49.36
N ILE A 478 3.39 -12.72 -50.45
CA ILE A 478 2.33 -11.71 -50.50
C ILE A 478 0.94 -12.37 -50.54
N VAL A 479 0.79 -13.47 -51.28
CA VAL A 479 -0.48 -14.22 -51.38
C VAL A 479 -0.90 -14.81 -50.03
N GLY A 480 0.05 -15.36 -49.26
CA GLY A 480 -0.22 -15.87 -47.91
C GLY A 480 -0.67 -14.78 -46.93
N PHE A 481 -0.11 -13.57 -47.03
CA PHE A 481 -0.49 -12.45 -46.17
C PHE A 481 -1.91 -11.95 -46.46
N ILE A 482 -2.29 -11.86 -47.73
CA ILE A 482 -3.66 -11.45 -48.14
C ILE A 482 -4.69 -12.49 -47.67
N LEU A 483 -4.39 -13.78 -47.78
CA LEU A 483 -5.29 -14.84 -47.32
C LEU A 483 -5.49 -14.81 -45.78
N ALA A 484 -4.42 -14.58 -45.02
CA ALA A 484 -4.49 -14.46 -43.56
C ALA A 484 -5.32 -13.24 -43.12
N VAL A 485 -5.15 -12.08 -43.77
CA VAL A 485 -5.94 -10.87 -43.50
C VAL A 485 -7.42 -11.07 -43.84
N ALA A 486 -7.73 -11.77 -44.94
CA ALA A 486 -9.11 -12.09 -45.32
C ALA A 486 -9.81 -13.01 -44.30
N VAL A 487 -9.11 -14.04 -43.80
CA VAL A 487 -9.65 -14.94 -42.76
C VAL A 487 -9.84 -14.21 -41.42
N ALA A 488 -8.89 -13.34 -41.03
CA ALA A 488 -9.02 -12.52 -39.82
C ALA A 488 -10.22 -11.55 -39.91
N ALA A 489 -10.40 -10.87 -41.06
CA ALA A 489 -11.53 -9.99 -41.29
C ALA A 489 -12.88 -10.74 -41.27
N ALA A 490 -12.94 -11.94 -41.85
CA ALA A 490 -14.15 -12.77 -41.83
C ALA A 490 -14.53 -13.21 -40.40
N LEU A 491 -13.55 -13.58 -39.57
CA LEU A 491 -13.78 -13.96 -38.16
C LEU A 491 -14.31 -12.78 -37.34
N VAL A 492 -13.70 -11.59 -37.47
CA VAL A 492 -14.15 -10.37 -36.78
C VAL A 492 -15.58 -9.97 -37.17
N TRP A 493 -16.02 -10.25 -38.41
CA TRP A 493 -17.37 -9.91 -38.86
C TRP A 493 -18.44 -10.95 -38.50
N TYR A 494 -18.08 -12.23 -38.32
CA TYR A 494 -19.02 -13.30 -37.98
C TYR A 494 -19.23 -13.53 -36.48
N LEU A 495 -18.20 -13.30 -35.66
CA LEU A 495 -18.28 -13.50 -34.20
C LEU A 495 -19.41 -12.70 -33.48
N PRO A 496 -19.79 -11.47 -33.89
CA PRO A 496 -20.87 -10.73 -33.24
C PRO A 496 -22.31 -11.23 -33.53
N LYS A 497 -22.50 -12.27 -34.37
CA LYS A 497 -23.84 -12.74 -34.79
C LYS A 497 -24.20 -14.16 -34.37
N ALA A 498 -23.33 -14.86 -33.61
CA ALA A 498 -23.56 -16.24 -33.18
C ALA A 498 -23.91 -16.41 -31.70
N ILE A 499 -23.89 -15.32 -30.90
CA ILE A 499 -24.21 -15.36 -29.46
C ILE A 499 -25.30 -14.32 -29.18
N GLY A 500 -26.54 -14.79 -29.05
CA GLY A 500 -27.72 -13.97 -28.79
C GLY A 500 -28.10 -13.94 -27.31
N SER A 501 -28.24 -12.73 -26.78
CA SER A 501 -29.18 -12.32 -25.73
C SER A 501 -29.48 -13.27 -24.55
N SER A 502 -28.88 -12.96 -23.40
CA SER A 502 -29.61 -12.89 -22.13
C SER A 502 -28.93 -11.92 -21.15
N SER A 503 -29.76 -11.19 -20.40
CA SER A 503 -29.43 -10.29 -19.28
C SER A 503 -30.63 -10.37 -18.31
N PRO A 504 -30.54 -9.92 -17.03
CA PRO A 504 -29.48 -9.09 -16.45
C PRO A 504 -28.98 -9.54 -15.05
N ASP A 505 -28.13 -8.66 -14.49
CA ASP A 505 -27.87 -8.36 -13.07
C ASP A 505 -26.47 -8.67 -12.51
N ASP A 506 -25.96 -7.66 -11.78
CA ASP A 506 -24.69 -7.47 -11.05
C ASP A 506 -23.41 -8.12 -11.63
N ASP A 507 -22.41 -7.29 -11.99
CA ASP A 507 -21.39 -6.92 -11.00
C ASP A 507 -20.48 -5.73 -11.41
N THR A 508 -19.90 -5.11 -10.39
CA THR A 508 -18.67 -4.28 -10.33
C THR A 508 -17.93 -3.85 -11.62
N VAL A 509 -17.75 -2.53 -11.78
CA VAL A 509 -16.78 -1.93 -12.73
C VAL A 509 -15.49 -1.54 -12.02
N ASP A 510 -14.50 -2.43 -12.05
CA ASP A 510 -13.13 -2.09 -11.63
C ASP A 510 -12.51 -1.07 -12.60
N THR A 511 -12.30 0.16 -12.12
CA THR A 511 -11.65 1.23 -12.88
C THR A 511 -10.22 1.42 -12.40
N ALA A 512 -9.29 0.66 -12.96
CA ALA A 512 -7.85 0.81 -12.73
C ALA A 512 -7.33 2.12 -13.37
N ALA A 513 -7.42 3.23 -12.64
CA ALA A 513 -6.88 4.52 -13.06
C ALA A 513 -5.39 4.67 -12.69
N THR A 514 -4.53 4.70 -13.71
CA THR A 514 -3.08 4.89 -13.58
C THR A 514 -2.74 6.18 -12.84
N THR A 515 -2.17 6.07 -11.63
CA THR A 515 -1.87 7.20 -10.76
C THR A 515 -0.37 7.53 -10.75
N LEU A 516 -0.02 8.66 -11.37
CA LEU A 516 1.32 9.26 -11.28
C LEU A 516 1.46 10.02 -9.95
N THR A 517 2.17 9.44 -8.99
CA THR A 517 2.57 10.10 -7.74
C THR A 517 3.77 11.02 -7.96
N GLU A 518 3.66 12.28 -7.53
CA GLU A 518 4.75 13.26 -7.62
C GLU A 518 4.90 13.99 -6.28
N ARG A 519 5.99 13.70 -5.55
CA ARG A 519 6.39 14.45 -4.35
C ARG A 519 6.91 15.84 -4.73
N VAL A 520 6.72 16.78 -3.81
CA VAL A 520 7.22 18.16 -3.91
C VAL A 520 8.45 18.29 -3.04
N ASP A 521 9.63 18.39 -3.65
CA ASP A 521 10.87 18.64 -2.92
C ASP A 521 10.89 20.08 -2.37
N THR A 522 11.02 20.23 -1.05
CA THR A 522 11.30 21.51 -0.39
C THR A 522 12.80 21.69 -0.21
N VAL A 523 13.37 22.66 -0.92
CA VAL A 523 14.80 23.04 -0.79
C VAL A 523 14.96 24.02 0.37
N THR A 524 15.63 23.59 1.43
CA THR A 524 16.05 24.44 2.56
C THR A 524 17.48 24.94 2.32
N PRO A 525 17.76 26.26 2.38
CA PRO A 525 19.13 26.77 2.34
C PRO A 525 19.83 26.67 3.71
N ALA A 526 21.14 26.35 3.70
CA ALA A 526 22.05 26.52 4.85
C ALA A 526 22.29 28.03 5.11
N GLN A 527 22.78 28.55 6.25
CA GLN A 527 23.75 28.16 7.30
C GLN A 527 23.61 29.25 8.44
N PRO A 528 24.37 29.30 9.58
CA PRO A 528 25.32 28.37 10.22
C PRO A 528 25.02 28.11 11.74
N VAL A 529 26.03 27.63 12.48
CA VAL A 529 26.03 26.95 13.80
C VAL A 529 25.89 27.87 15.04
N ALA A 530 25.27 27.36 16.11
CA ALA A 530 25.65 27.59 17.52
C ALA A 530 25.24 26.37 18.38
N ASP A 531 26.13 25.91 19.27
CA ASP A 531 25.87 24.83 20.23
C ASP A 531 24.98 25.29 21.41
N GLU A 532 24.13 24.39 21.93
CA GLU A 532 24.16 24.08 23.37
C GLU A 532 23.49 22.74 23.70
N ASP A 533 23.91 22.16 24.83
CA ASP A 533 23.74 20.78 25.25
C ASP A 533 22.36 20.51 25.88
N THR A 534 21.71 19.37 25.57
CA THR A 534 21.05 18.48 26.55
C THR A 534 20.36 17.24 25.94
N THR A 535 20.73 16.07 26.45
CA THR A 535 19.99 14.79 26.40
C THR A 535 19.99 14.18 27.84
N PRO A 536 19.46 12.98 28.20
CA PRO A 536 18.79 11.93 27.39
C PRO A 536 17.57 11.19 28.03
N LYS A 537 16.88 10.38 27.21
CA LYS A 537 16.49 8.94 27.45
C LYS A 537 15.77 8.40 26.19
N VAL A 538 16.30 7.46 25.39
CA VAL A 538 16.71 6.04 25.62
C VAL A 538 15.46 5.17 25.90
N ASP A 539 15.15 4.06 25.22
CA ASP A 539 15.93 3.01 24.51
C ASP A 539 15.56 2.86 23.00
N THR A 540 16.18 2.07 22.08
CA THR A 540 17.45 1.29 21.99
C THR A 540 17.85 1.16 20.48
N PRO A 541 19.11 0.82 20.08
CA PRO A 541 19.63 1.16 18.74
C PRO A 541 19.69 0.06 17.67
N VAL A 542 19.51 0.47 16.41
CA VAL A 542 20.14 -0.16 15.23
C VAL A 542 21.44 0.60 14.94
N GLN A 543 22.52 -0.12 14.65
CA GLN A 543 23.86 0.47 14.50
C GLN A 543 24.00 1.20 13.16
N THR A 544 23.63 2.47 13.12
CA THR A 544 23.75 3.33 11.92
C THR A 544 25.20 3.74 11.69
N ALA A 545 25.72 3.53 10.47
CA ALA A 545 27.05 3.97 10.08
C ALA A 545 27.19 5.50 10.14
N ALA A 546 28.42 6.00 10.33
CA ALA A 546 28.68 7.43 10.33
C ALA A 546 28.39 8.05 8.96
N PRO A 547 27.89 9.30 8.88
CA PRO A 547 27.55 9.94 7.61
C PRO A 547 28.74 10.10 6.64
N GLU A 548 29.97 10.08 7.16
CA GLU A 548 31.20 10.09 6.35
C GLU A 548 31.40 8.79 5.55
N ASP A 549 31.00 7.64 6.09
CA ASP A 549 31.14 6.35 5.42
C ASP A 549 30.14 6.18 4.26
N GLU A 550 28.93 6.75 4.37
CA GLU A 550 27.97 6.79 3.26
C GLU A 550 28.47 7.64 2.08
N ALA A 551 29.12 8.77 2.38
CA ALA A 551 29.71 9.64 1.36
C ALA A 551 30.89 8.97 0.63
N ALA A 552 31.73 8.22 1.37
CA ALA A 552 32.83 7.45 0.81
C ALA A 552 32.35 6.31 -0.11
N ASP A 553 31.33 5.56 0.30
CA ASP A 553 30.75 4.49 -0.51
C ASP A 553 30.07 5.03 -1.78
N LEU A 554 29.36 6.17 -1.70
CA LEU A 554 28.81 6.85 -2.87
C LEU A 554 29.89 7.27 -3.88
N ALA A 555 31.01 7.81 -3.40
CA ALA A 555 32.14 8.17 -4.24
C ALA A 555 32.78 6.92 -4.87
N TYR A 556 32.87 5.80 -4.13
CA TYR A 556 33.39 4.53 -4.65
C TYR A 556 32.51 3.96 -5.77
N LEU A 557 31.19 3.84 -5.54
CA LEU A 557 30.25 3.30 -6.54
C LEU A 557 30.21 4.14 -7.82
N ASN A 558 30.26 5.47 -7.68
CA ASN A 558 30.21 6.38 -8.82
C ASN A 558 31.50 6.40 -9.66
N ASN A 559 32.67 6.22 -9.04
CA ASN A 559 33.97 6.29 -9.74
C ASN A 559 34.54 4.92 -10.16
N SER A 560 33.99 3.80 -9.65
CA SER A 560 34.53 2.46 -9.92
C SER A 560 33.71 1.69 -10.96
N GLY A 561 34.38 1.15 -11.98
CA GLY A 561 33.78 0.25 -12.97
C GLY A 561 33.60 -1.20 -12.50
N VAL A 562 34.34 -1.59 -11.44
CA VAL A 562 34.25 -2.89 -10.78
C VAL A 562 33.95 -2.66 -9.30
N TRP A 563 32.92 -3.32 -8.79
CA TRP A 563 32.49 -3.21 -7.39
C TRP A 563 32.87 -4.46 -6.60
N GLU A 564 33.40 -4.26 -5.39
CA GLU A 564 33.74 -5.31 -4.42
C GLU A 564 33.00 -5.06 -3.10
N ARG A 565 32.33 -6.08 -2.56
CA ARG A 565 31.57 -5.97 -1.30
C ARG A 565 32.42 -5.52 -0.10
N SER A 566 33.70 -5.88 -0.10
CA SER A 566 34.67 -5.56 0.96
C SER A 566 35.10 -4.09 0.97
N LYS A 567 34.88 -3.34 -0.11
CA LYS A 567 35.18 -1.91 -0.22
C LYS A 567 34.05 -1.02 0.32
N LEU A 568 32.86 -1.58 0.46
CA LEU A 568 31.67 -0.91 0.97
C LEU A 568 31.62 -0.99 2.50
N LYS A 569 31.40 0.16 3.14
CA LYS A 569 31.38 0.30 4.60
C LYS A 569 29.97 0.34 5.18
N SER A 570 29.06 1.11 4.55
CA SER A 570 27.67 1.23 4.97
C SER A 570 26.87 -0.01 4.54
N ASP A 571 26.07 -0.53 5.47
CA ASP A 571 25.22 -1.68 5.22
C ASP A 571 24.15 -1.41 4.16
N LYS A 572 23.83 -0.14 3.91
CA LYS A 572 22.94 0.34 2.84
C LYS A 572 23.46 0.06 1.43
N TYR A 573 24.77 0.26 1.21
CA TYR A 573 25.40 -0.03 -0.09
C TYR A 573 25.87 -1.48 -0.19
N ARG A 574 26.15 -2.14 0.94
CA ARG A 574 26.27 -3.61 0.97
C ARG A 574 24.97 -4.29 0.57
N ALA A 575 23.82 -3.82 1.04
CA ALA A 575 22.52 -4.32 0.62
C ALA A 575 22.25 -4.12 -0.90
N LEU A 576 22.79 -3.06 -1.52
CA LEU A 576 22.77 -2.92 -2.98
C LEU A 576 23.61 -4.01 -3.66
N TYR A 577 24.84 -4.23 -3.19
CA TYR A 577 25.71 -5.28 -3.72
C TYR A 577 25.05 -6.66 -3.59
N ASP A 578 24.50 -6.94 -2.41
CA ASP A 578 23.85 -8.21 -2.10
C ASP A 578 22.61 -8.40 -2.99
N ALA A 579 21.76 -7.39 -3.15
CA ALA A 579 20.60 -7.42 -4.08
C ALA A 579 20.99 -7.71 -5.54
N ILE A 580 22.15 -7.21 -6.01
CA ILE A 580 22.70 -7.57 -7.32
C ILE A 580 23.08 -9.06 -7.35
N THR A 581 23.84 -9.54 -6.36
CA THR A 581 24.25 -10.95 -6.31
C THR A 581 23.12 -11.95 -6.02
N GLU A 582 22.01 -11.50 -5.43
CA GLU A 582 20.77 -12.25 -5.26
C GLU A 582 19.84 -12.18 -6.48
N GLY A 583 20.17 -11.37 -7.48
CA GLY A 583 19.35 -11.15 -8.68
C GLY A 583 18.00 -10.48 -8.41
N ASN A 584 17.86 -9.75 -7.30
CA ASN A 584 16.60 -9.11 -6.91
C ASN A 584 16.44 -7.75 -7.62
N ILE A 585 15.98 -7.78 -8.88
CA ILE A 585 15.88 -6.60 -9.75
C ILE A 585 15.09 -5.45 -9.10
N ASN A 586 14.04 -5.76 -8.35
CA ASN A 586 13.25 -4.77 -7.62
C ASN A 586 14.08 -4.08 -6.53
N ALA A 587 14.80 -4.84 -5.70
CA ALA A 587 15.64 -4.28 -4.62
C ALA A 587 16.85 -3.49 -5.15
N ILE A 588 17.42 -3.88 -6.29
CA ILE A 588 18.46 -3.10 -6.98
C ILE A 588 17.89 -1.74 -7.39
N ALA A 589 16.75 -1.74 -8.08
CA ALA A 589 16.13 -0.53 -8.62
C ALA A 589 15.55 0.41 -7.54
N SER A 590 15.08 -0.12 -6.42
CA SER A 590 14.54 0.66 -5.30
C SER A 590 15.60 1.18 -4.33
N ASN A 591 16.86 0.73 -4.43
CA ASN A 591 17.94 1.20 -3.58
C ASN A 591 18.20 2.70 -3.83
N GLU A 592 18.42 3.47 -2.76
CA GLU A 592 18.66 4.92 -2.82
C GLU A 592 19.75 5.36 -3.80
N TYR A 593 20.78 4.54 -4.06
CA TYR A 593 21.79 4.84 -5.08
C TYR A 593 21.15 5.09 -6.45
N PHE A 594 20.19 4.26 -6.84
CA PHE A 594 19.52 4.30 -8.15
C PHE A 594 18.17 5.02 -8.12
N ALA A 595 17.49 5.05 -6.97
CA ALA A 595 16.16 5.63 -6.79
C ALA A 595 16.17 7.13 -6.46
N THR A 596 17.30 7.70 -6.03
CA THR A 596 17.43 9.15 -5.83
C THR A 596 17.94 9.83 -7.12
N PRO A 597 17.19 10.78 -7.71
CA PRO A 597 17.63 11.50 -8.90
C PRO A 597 19.01 12.16 -8.70
N GLY A 598 19.90 11.99 -9.67
CA GLY A 598 21.25 12.58 -9.67
C GLY A 598 22.27 11.93 -8.72
N ARG A 599 21.91 10.90 -7.94
CA ARG A 599 22.83 10.23 -6.99
C ARG A 599 23.72 9.17 -7.65
N ALA A 600 23.16 8.35 -8.54
CA ALA A 600 23.95 7.53 -9.46
C ALA A 600 24.39 8.37 -10.65
N THR A 601 25.71 8.52 -10.82
CA THR A 601 26.35 9.20 -11.96
C THR A 601 27.19 8.24 -12.82
N ASN A 602 27.47 7.03 -12.32
CA ASN A 602 28.14 5.97 -13.08
C ASN A 602 27.26 5.44 -14.23
N ALA A 603 27.60 5.83 -15.45
CA ALA A 603 26.85 5.47 -16.66
C ALA A 603 26.76 3.94 -16.92
N SER A 604 27.76 3.16 -16.51
CA SER A 604 27.72 1.69 -16.64
C SER A 604 26.76 1.06 -15.63
N ALA A 605 26.75 1.56 -14.39
CA ALA A 605 25.80 1.12 -13.37
C ALA A 605 24.34 1.42 -13.76
N ILE A 606 24.09 2.60 -14.33
CA ILE A 606 22.76 2.99 -14.86
C ILE A 606 22.33 2.03 -15.98
N LYS A 607 23.21 1.75 -16.95
CA LYS A 607 22.93 0.79 -18.03
C LYS A 607 22.60 -0.62 -17.52
N VAL A 608 23.30 -1.11 -16.49
CA VAL A 608 23.02 -2.41 -15.86
C VAL A 608 21.62 -2.45 -15.26
N VAL A 609 21.27 -1.47 -14.43
CA VAL A 609 19.96 -1.47 -13.75
C VAL A 609 18.82 -1.24 -14.74
N ASP A 610 18.99 -0.41 -15.76
CA ASP A 610 17.98 -0.17 -16.79
C ASP A 610 17.78 -1.41 -17.68
N ALA A 611 18.86 -2.14 -18.02
CA ALA A 611 18.77 -3.42 -18.73
C ALA A 611 18.03 -4.47 -17.90
N ALA A 612 18.36 -4.62 -16.61
CA ALA A 612 17.67 -5.53 -15.70
C ALA A 612 16.18 -5.15 -15.54
N TRP A 613 15.88 -3.88 -15.27
CA TRP A 613 14.51 -3.36 -15.12
C TRP A 613 13.64 -3.57 -16.37
N SER A 614 14.23 -3.41 -17.55
CA SER A 614 13.54 -3.63 -18.84
C SER A 614 13.04 -5.07 -19.05
N SER A 615 13.54 -6.03 -18.26
CA SER A 615 13.14 -7.45 -18.33
C SER A 615 12.04 -7.87 -17.34
N ILE A 616 11.65 -7.01 -16.39
CA ILE A 616 10.59 -7.34 -15.43
C ILE A 616 9.27 -7.62 -16.15
N GLY A 617 8.61 -8.74 -15.84
CA GLY A 617 7.35 -9.16 -16.48
C GLY A 617 7.50 -9.70 -17.91
N THR A 618 8.72 -9.77 -18.44
CA THR A 618 9.01 -10.32 -19.79
C THR A 618 9.43 -11.79 -19.72
N GLY A 619 9.50 -12.47 -20.87
CA GLY A 619 10.00 -13.85 -20.94
C GLY A 619 11.46 -14.01 -20.51
N THR A 620 12.23 -12.92 -20.50
CA THR A 620 13.67 -12.93 -20.22
C THR A 620 14.04 -12.62 -18.77
N GLN A 621 13.08 -12.27 -17.90
CA GLN A 621 13.33 -11.93 -16.48
C GLN A 621 14.19 -12.99 -15.76
N LYS A 622 13.79 -14.27 -15.85
CA LYS A 622 14.50 -15.39 -15.20
C LYS A 622 15.92 -15.62 -15.74
N ALA A 623 16.21 -15.22 -16.98
CA ALA A 623 17.55 -15.28 -17.52
C ALA A 623 18.42 -14.17 -16.89
N ASN A 624 17.90 -12.95 -16.82
CA ASN A 624 18.60 -11.81 -16.22
C ASN A 624 18.86 -11.98 -14.71
N GLU A 625 17.88 -12.46 -13.95
CA GLU A 625 18.06 -12.84 -12.54
C GLU A 625 19.18 -13.87 -12.35
N ARG A 626 19.32 -14.82 -13.29
CA ARG A 626 20.36 -15.84 -13.26
C ARG A 626 21.73 -15.28 -13.62
N GLU A 627 21.84 -14.36 -14.57
CA GLU A 627 23.12 -13.69 -14.89
C GLU A 627 23.60 -12.82 -13.72
N LEU A 628 22.70 -12.06 -13.09
CA LEU A 628 22.98 -11.30 -11.86
C LEU A 628 23.53 -12.21 -10.74
N LYS A 629 22.89 -13.37 -10.51
CA LYS A 629 23.34 -14.38 -9.53
C LYS A 629 24.73 -14.97 -9.80
N LYS A 630 25.24 -14.93 -11.04
CA LYS A 630 26.62 -15.41 -11.32
C LYS A 630 27.68 -14.50 -10.67
N MET A 631 27.39 -13.22 -10.47
CA MET A 631 28.32 -12.28 -9.84
C MET A 631 28.68 -12.68 -8.40
N GLN A 632 27.79 -13.39 -7.69
CA GLN A 632 28.06 -13.95 -6.37
C GLN A 632 29.28 -14.90 -6.39
N LYS A 633 29.44 -15.70 -7.45
CA LYS A 633 30.56 -16.64 -7.62
C LYS A 633 31.85 -15.96 -8.08
N ALA A 634 31.75 -14.82 -8.74
CA ALA A 634 32.90 -14.03 -9.19
C ALA A 634 33.56 -13.21 -8.06
N GLY A 635 32.85 -12.98 -6.94
CA GLY A 635 33.35 -12.21 -5.79
C GLY A 635 33.48 -10.69 -6.02
N ARG A 636 33.19 -10.24 -7.24
CA ARG A 636 33.18 -8.85 -7.70
C ARG A 636 32.12 -8.68 -8.78
N ILE A 637 31.62 -7.46 -8.97
CA ILE A 637 30.69 -7.10 -10.05
C ILE A 637 31.45 -6.21 -11.04
N ASP A 638 31.73 -6.72 -12.25
CA ASP A 638 32.18 -5.88 -13.36
C ASP A 638 30.95 -5.34 -14.10
N LEU A 639 30.79 -4.01 -14.12
CA LEU A 639 29.59 -3.38 -14.68
C LEU A 639 29.51 -3.46 -16.21
N ALA A 640 30.66 -3.56 -16.89
CA ALA A 640 30.69 -3.66 -18.35
C ALA A 640 30.34 -5.10 -18.78
N GLU A 641 31.01 -6.09 -18.18
CA GLU A 641 30.74 -7.51 -18.45
C GLU A 641 29.29 -7.89 -18.07
N LEU A 642 28.78 -7.38 -16.94
CA LEU A 642 27.40 -7.63 -16.52
C LEU A 642 26.39 -7.00 -17.50
N TYR A 643 26.64 -5.78 -18.00
CA TYR A 643 25.77 -5.17 -19.01
C TYR A 643 25.76 -5.99 -20.32
N ASP A 644 26.92 -6.40 -20.82
CA ASP A 644 27.03 -7.17 -22.05
C ASP A 644 26.36 -8.55 -21.94
N ASN A 645 26.37 -9.15 -20.75
CA ASN A 645 25.63 -10.40 -20.48
C ASN A 645 24.11 -10.18 -20.44
N LEU A 646 23.62 -9.12 -19.79
CA LEU A 646 22.19 -8.76 -19.76
C LEU A 646 21.66 -8.34 -21.14
N ALA A 647 22.48 -7.65 -21.95
CA ALA A 647 22.12 -7.19 -23.29
C ALA A 647 21.79 -8.33 -24.27
N ARG A 648 22.36 -9.53 -24.04
CA ARG A 648 22.08 -10.75 -24.84
C ARG A 648 20.67 -11.30 -24.64
N PHE A 649 19.98 -10.92 -23.58
CA PHE A 649 18.65 -11.42 -23.20
C PHE A 649 17.57 -10.31 -23.24
N ARG A 650 17.69 -9.33 -24.14
CA ARG A 650 16.64 -8.30 -24.30
C ARG A 650 15.44 -8.87 -25.06
N ASP A 651 14.27 -8.81 -24.42
CA ASP A 651 13.00 -9.15 -25.06
C ASP A 651 12.61 -8.07 -26.09
N LYS A 652 11.79 -8.44 -27.09
CA LYS A 652 11.23 -7.52 -28.09
C LYS A 652 10.13 -6.64 -27.49
N GLU A 653 9.43 -7.15 -26.48
CA GLU A 653 8.41 -6.42 -25.72
C GLU A 653 8.94 -6.15 -24.31
N THR A 654 9.78 -5.12 -24.19
CA THR A 654 10.38 -4.72 -22.91
C THR A 654 9.36 -4.09 -21.96
N ASN A 655 9.61 -4.22 -20.66
CA ASN A 655 8.92 -3.44 -19.63
C ASN A 655 8.94 -1.94 -19.97
N LYS A 656 7.78 -1.29 -19.91
CA LYS A 656 7.60 0.16 -20.18
C LYS A 656 7.33 0.97 -18.91
N THR A 657 7.28 0.34 -17.74
CA THR A 657 7.11 1.09 -16.48
C THR A 657 8.40 1.84 -16.13
N PRO A 658 8.32 3.11 -15.70
CA PRO A 658 9.49 3.86 -15.28
C PRO A 658 10.11 3.21 -14.05
N ARG A 659 11.44 3.22 -13.97
CA ARG A 659 12.18 2.72 -12.81
C ARG A 659 12.00 3.71 -11.64
N PRO A 660 11.99 3.25 -10.37
CA PRO A 660 12.10 4.16 -9.23
C PRO A 660 13.29 5.13 -9.43
N GLY A 661 13.02 6.43 -9.26
CA GLY A 661 14.01 7.50 -9.43
C GLY A 661 14.18 8.06 -10.85
N THR A 662 13.66 7.41 -11.89
CA THR A 662 13.65 7.96 -13.26
C THR A 662 12.29 8.56 -13.58
N LYS A 663 12.24 9.88 -13.83
CA LYS A 663 11.09 10.60 -14.40
C LYS A 663 11.30 10.81 -15.90
#